data_AF-A0A1L7SQZ3-F1
#
_entry.id   AF-A0A1L7SQZ3-F1
#
_cell.length_a   1.000
_cell.length_b   1.000
_cell.length_c   1.000
_cell.angle_alpha   90.00
_cell.angle_beta   90.00
_cell.angle_gamma   90.00
#
_symmetry.space_group_name_H-M   'P 1'
#
loop_
_entity.id
_entity.type
_entity.pdbx_description
1 polymer ?
#
loop_
_entity_poly.entity_id
_entity_poly.type
_entity_poly.pdbx_seq_one_letter_code
_entity_poly.pdbx_strand_id
1 'polypeptide(L)'
;MKPKFCTLCGTHIIQTSAEKWAREFRAIWIQGNNLDDVKVSGVAARDWNDRNDISSIVPVNPNARYDDRQVDDDGFPIEDDDEHEPDVEISIVNIIHPNPPPEWRWGFLFHDVCWSLLNFEEKVDLGDLFRLCASTPIGPDVLLNFGHDYGGVAAQDYEGSIEVLVSLFRKAEKMGEMPRANPFEIPALKKAINFSARMQQDAFQSILDRSTLSADKDVFNYFPPEILENIVTFLPSPDVHSLRLASRVFATLSLSERFWVSRFTEGHEFDCLPEVFATPPTSWRALFLSLHIWASDNMGMGNRKRVWPLVKDFHETIGQMKDVNCLGNVINTAFEPEAPKSMPKRESLISAERYISEHATHFMGGSRVLRARFTEFPQKLNIMLISVSFVDTPDGEYISGLMFVGADGVFESLGYTHKSQMEHITLPEDQCVKGFEVALDVCGFRAIAAITEDGTTSSWAGDPADYPRRRLTDIQGISLIVAQFDALKLVSLSRDRITKNLDARDNLLWHPEIPSPELFLDGVLPLDEKRSSNVPITTVFFGENDGRYIRQMNSIDTHIYDWCHVDRLSFEFMDDSIERCLGDVEYETEQSDRAPIRFPDHGSSMGHMEIDGGSGEEIESFEVQFDKGIIIGLKFTLNTNRTELLSNHDDPFDLPWTKVTPRGKRIIGMFSQGTETGWGAKTFHNLGFISTNEEQE
;
A
#
# COMPACT_ATOMS: atom_id res chain seq x y z
N MET A 1 5.78 1.70 -28.45
CA MET A 1 5.58 0.48 -27.64
C MET A 1 5.78 0.74 -26.17
N LYS A 2 4.68 1.06 -25.50
CA LYS A 2 4.57 0.88 -24.06
C LYS A 2 4.82 -0.60 -23.69
N PRO A 3 5.53 -0.87 -22.59
CA PRO A 3 5.73 -2.22 -22.10
C PRO A 3 4.40 -2.84 -21.59
N LYS A 4 4.33 -4.17 -21.63
CA LYS A 4 3.22 -4.98 -21.12
C LYS A 4 3.80 -5.84 -20.01
N PHE A 5 3.14 -5.93 -18.86
CA PHE A 5 3.66 -6.63 -17.69
C PHE A 5 2.72 -7.76 -17.27
N CYS A 6 3.30 -8.78 -16.67
CA CYS A 6 2.55 -9.78 -15.94
C CYS A 6 2.14 -9.22 -14.58
N THR A 7 0.85 -9.25 -14.29
CA THR A 7 0.24 -8.81 -13.04
C THR A 7 0.75 -9.58 -11.82
N LEU A 8 1.19 -10.84 -11.98
CA LEU A 8 1.71 -11.63 -10.86
C LEU A 8 3.19 -11.37 -10.58
N CYS A 9 4.05 -11.50 -11.61
CA CYS A 9 5.49 -11.54 -11.39
C CYS A 9 6.21 -10.21 -11.70
N GLY A 10 5.47 -9.22 -12.21
CA GLY A 10 5.94 -7.88 -12.55
C GLY A 10 6.90 -7.79 -13.72
N THR A 11 7.27 -8.91 -14.37
CA THR A 11 8.20 -8.90 -15.50
C THR A 11 7.50 -8.61 -16.83
N HIS A 12 8.27 -8.15 -17.81
CA HIS A 12 7.75 -7.84 -19.14
C HIS A 12 7.23 -9.09 -19.85
N ILE A 13 6.11 -8.93 -20.55
CA ILE A 13 5.69 -9.83 -21.64
C ILE A 13 6.42 -9.34 -22.89
N ILE A 14 7.53 -9.97 -23.25
CA ILE A 14 8.48 -9.47 -24.25
C ILE A 14 8.12 -9.99 -25.64
N GLN A 15 8.22 -9.12 -26.65
CA GLN A 15 7.98 -9.46 -28.05
C GLN A 15 9.09 -10.35 -28.64
N THR A 16 10.35 -10.04 -28.34
CA THR A 16 11.54 -10.75 -28.81
C THR A 16 12.26 -11.41 -27.64
N SER A 17 11.87 -12.63 -27.33
CA SER A 17 12.59 -13.48 -26.38
C SER A 17 12.96 -14.80 -27.03
N ALA A 18 14.17 -15.29 -26.78
CA ALA A 18 14.55 -16.67 -27.10
C ALA A 18 13.77 -17.69 -26.24
N GLU A 19 13.34 -17.25 -25.06
CA GLU A 19 12.53 -18.03 -24.12
C GLU A 19 11.04 -17.89 -24.46
N LYS A 20 10.41 -18.98 -24.92
CA LYS A 20 9.00 -19.01 -25.36
C LYS A 20 8.04 -18.48 -24.29
N TRP A 21 8.27 -18.83 -23.03
CA TRP A 21 7.40 -18.45 -21.92
C TRP A 21 7.27 -16.93 -21.73
N ALA A 22 8.34 -16.17 -22.02
CA ALA A 22 8.38 -14.73 -21.75
C ALA A 22 7.50 -13.91 -22.69
N ARG A 23 7.09 -14.49 -23.83
CA ARG A 23 6.13 -13.89 -24.77
C ARG A 23 4.71 -14.45 -24.63
N GLU A 24 4.54 -15.58 -23.94
CA GLU A 24 3.25 -16.26 -23.81
C GLU A 24 2.46 -15.72 -22.61
N PHE A 25 1.21 -15.38 -22.84
CA PHE A 25 0.36 -14.78 -21.82
C PHE A 25 -1.11 -15.17 -21.97
N ARG A 26 -1.85 -14.94 -20.89
CA ARG A 26 -3.31 -15.01 -20.79
C ARG A 26 -3.83 -13.68 -20.27
N ALA A 27 -5.10 -13.41 -20.51
CA ALA A 27 -5.80 -12.27 -19.96
C ALA A 27 -6.98 -12.74 -19.11
N ILE A 28 -7.16 -12.13 -17.94
CA ILE A 28 -8.47 -12.09 -17.28
C ILE A 28 -9.16 -10.81 -17.72
N TRP A 29 -10.45 -10.87 -18.05
CA TRP A 29 -11.13 -9.74 -18.68
C TRP A 29 -12.63 -9.71 -18.43
N ILE A 30 -13.20 -8.52 -18.59
CA ILE A 30 -14.65 -8.28 -18.62
C ILE A 30 -15.03 -7.52 -19.89
N GLN A 31 -16.33 -7.48 -20.16
CA GLN A 31 -16.92 -6.63 -21.20
C GLN A 31 -17.72 -5.49 -20.56
N GLY A 32 -17.47 -4.26 -20.99
CA GLY A 32 -18.05 -3.06 -20.38
C GLY A 32 -17.71 -2.96 -18.89
N ASN A 33 -18.73 -2.82 -18.05
CA ASN A 33 -18.61 -2.78 -16.58
C ASN A 33 -19.18 -4.03 -15.88
N ASN A 34 -19.40 -5.12 -16.61
CA ASN A 34 -20.03 -6.32 -16.04
C ASN A 34 -19.03 -7.14 -15.20
N LEU A 35 -18.92 -6.84 -13.90
CA LEU A 35 -18.07 -7.55 -12.95
C LEU A 35 -18.56 -8.97 -12.62
N ASP A 36 -19.76 -9.35 -13.04
CA ASP A 36 -20.31 -10.68 -12.78
C ASP A 36 -19.99 -11.69 -13.90
N ASP A 37 -19.44 -11.22 -15.03
CA ASP A 37 -19.05 -12.05 -16.19
C ASP A 37 -17.55 -11.94 -16.48
N VAL A 38 -16.73 -12.26 -15.47
CA VAL A 38 -15.26 -12.31 -15.63
C VAL A 38 -14.85 -13.59 -16.35
N LYS A 39 -14.01 -13.43 -17.38
CA LYS A 39 -13.51 -14.52 -18.22
C LYS A 39 -11.99 -14.58 -18.21
N VAL A 40 -11.47 -15.75 -18.57
CA VAL A 40 -10.04 -15.97 -18.83
C VAL A 40 -9.85 -16.40 -20.28
N SER A 41 -8.83 -15.86 -20.93
CA SER A 41 -8.48 -16.20 -22.31
C SER A 41 -7.69 -17.51 -22.44
N GLY A 42 -7.60 -17.98 -23.68
CA GLY A 42 -6.56 -18.93 -24.10
C GLY A 42 -5.16 -18.31 -24.07
N VAL A 43 -4.16 -19.07 -24.52
CA VAL A 43 -2.76 -18.61 -24.57
C VAL A 43 -2.51 -17.80 -25.83
N ALA A 44 -2.17 -16.53 -25.65
CA ALA A 44 -1.66 -15.67 -26.70
C ALA A 44 -0.13 -15.60 -26.66
N ALA A 45 0.49 -15.17 -27.76
CA ALA A 45 1.90 -14.79 -27.78
C ALA A 45 2.06 -13.37 -28.31
N ARG A 46 2.90 -12.58 -27.63
CA ARG A 46 3.23 -11.24 -28.10
C ARG A 46 4.09 -11.34 -29.36
N ASP A 47 3.59 -10.80 -30.47
CA ASP A 47 4.24 -10.88 -31.78
C ASP A 47 4.47 -9.49 -32.41
N TRP A 48 4.92 -9.45 -33.68
CA TRP A 48 5.17 -8.21 -34.43
C TRP A 48 3.92 -7.54 -35.00
N ASN A 49 2.79 -8.24 -35.02
CA ASN A 49 1.50 -7.74 -35.49
C ASN A 49 0.62 -7.16 -34.37
N ASP A 50 1.06 -7.28 -33.13
CA ASP A 50 0.58 -6.55 -31.96
C ASP A 50 0.88 -5.04 -32.12
N ARG A 51 0.20 -4.40 -33.09
CA ARG A 51 0.54 -3.07 -33.65
C ARG A 51 0.23 -1.90 -32.71
N ASN A 52 -0.55 -2.12 -31.64
CA ASN A 52 -0.97 -1.08 -30.72
C ASN A 52 -0.44 -1.31 -29.30
N ASP A 53 0.05 -0.24 -28.69
CA ASP A 53 0.65 -0.23 -27.35
C ASP A 53 -0.34 -0.55 -26.21
N ILE A 54 -1.64 -0.65 -26.52
CA ILE A 54 -2.75 -0.65 -25.55
C ILE A 54 -3.76 -1.80 -25.75
N SER A 55 -3.60 -2.68 -26.74
CA SER A 55 -4.47 -3.83 -26.95
C SER A 55 -3.68 -5.09 -27.23
N SER A 56 -4.29 -6.26 -27.02
CA SER A 56 -3.77 -7.57 -27.43
C SER A 56 -4.90 -8.41 -27.99
N ILE A 57 -4.61 -9.24 -28.99
CA ILE A 57 -5.54 -10.26 -29.47
C ILE A 57 -5.29 -11.54 -28.68
N VAL A 58 -6.36 -12.13 -28.14
CA VAL A 58 -6.29 -13.39 -27.40
C VAL A 58 -7.41 -14.36 -27.82
N PRO A 59 -7.19 -15.68 -27.75
CA PRO A 59 -8.25 -16.65 -27.96
C PRO A 59 -9.32 -16.56 -26.85
N VAL A 60 -10.60 -16.63 -27.23
CA VAL A 60 -11.72 -16.63 -26.26
C VAL A 60 -11.75 -17.94 -25.46
N ASN A 61 -11.57 -19.07 -26.15
CA ASN A 61 -11.56 -20.37 -25.51
C ASN A 61 -10.35 -20.49 -24.56
N PRO A 62 -10.55 -20.70 -23.25
CA PRO A 62 -9.46 -20.77 -22.27
C PRO A 62 -8.49 -21.92 -22.50
N ASN A 63 -8.87 -22.93 -23.29
CA ASN A 63 -8.02 -24.06 -23.63
C ASN A 63 -7.29 -23.89 -24.97
N ALA A 64 -7.65 -22.89 -25.77
CA ALA A 64 -7.01 -22.65 -27.05
C ALA A 64 -5.65 -21.94 -26.89
N ARG A 65 -4.78 -22.11 -27.87
CA ARG A 65 -3.49 -21.45 -27.98
C ARG A 65 -3.35 -20.78 -29.34
N TYR A 66 -2.55 -19.73 -29.37
CA TYR A 66 -2.21 -19.00 -30.60
C TYR A 66 -1.55 -19.90 -31.66
N ASP A 67 -0.89 -20.99 -31.24
CA ASP A 67 -0.21 -21.97 -32.09
C ASP A 67 -1.03 -23.22 -32.41
N ASP A 68 -2.33 -23.26 -32.06
CA ASP A 68 -3.22 -24.39 -32.37
C ASP A 68 -3.74 -24.38 -33.82
N ARG A 69 -3.65 -23.24 -34.53
CA ARG A 69 -4.14 -23.15 -35.91
C ARG A 69 -3.36 -24.07 -36.82
N GLN A 70 -4.08 -24.90 -37.59
CA GLN A 70 -3.46 -25.62 -38.69
C GLN A 70 -2.97 -24.61 -39.71
N VAL A 71 -1.69 -24.73 -40.05
CA VAL A 71 -1.08 -23.97 -41.13
C VAL A 71 -1.07 -24.83 -42.38
N ASP A 72 -1.29 -24.23 -43.54
CA ASP A 72 -1.11 -24.89 -44.82
C ASP A 72 0.37 -25.26 -45.06
N ASP A 73 0.64 -25.99 -46.14
CA ASP A 73 2.00 -26.39 -46.53
C ASP A 73 2.95 -25.18 -46.74
N ASP A 74 2.40 -23.98 -46.90
CA ASP A 74 3.13 -22.73 -47.08
C ASP A 74 3.28 -21.92 -45.77
N GLY A 75 2.78 -22.44 -44.64
CA GLY A 75 2.90 -21.83 -43.31
C GLY A 75 1.89 -20.73 -43.00
N PHE A 76 0.84 -20.56 -43.82
CA PHE A 76 -0.26 -19.64 -43.58
C PHE A 76 -1.40 -20.32 -42.82
N PRO A 77 -2.10 -19.62 -41.91
CA PRO A 77 -3.25 -20.18 -41.23
C PRO A 77 -4.32 -20.60 -42.25
N ILE A 78 -4.82 -21.84 -42.15
CA ILE A 78 -5.95 -22.30 -42.96
C ILE A 78 -7.20 -21.52 -42.50
N GLU A 79 -7.77 -20.69 -43.39
CA GLU A 79 -8.86 -19.74 -43.06
C GLU A 79 -10.26 -20.39 -42.87
N ASP A 80 -10.38 -21.72 -43.00
CA ASP A 80 -11.66 -22.43 -43.20
C ASP A 80 -12.08 -23.39 -42.06
N ASP A 81 -11.93 -23.03 -40.78
CA ASP A 81 -12.62 -23.75 -39.69
C ASP A 81 -13.66 -22.87 -39.00
N ASP A 82 -14.91 -22.94 -39.49
CA ASP A 82 -16.13 -22.39 -38.85
C ASP A 82 -16.38 -22.93 -37.43
N GLU A 83 -15.59 -23.90 -36.95
CA GLU A 83 -15.70 -24.52 -35.61
C GLU A 83 -14.94 -23.77 -34.49
N HIS A 84 -14.07 -22.80 -34.82
CA HIS A 84 -13.31 -22.07 -33.81
C HIS A 84 -13.99 -20.75 -33.41
N GLU A 85 -14.24 -20.57 -32.11
CA GLU A 85 -14.68 -19.27 -31.58
C GLU A 85 -13.68 -18.17 -31.98
N PRO A 86 -14.14 -17.00 -32.47
CA PRO A 86 -13.26 -15.96 -32.96
C PRO A 86 -12.39 -15.40 -31.82
N ASP A 87 -11.12 -15.11 -32.12
CA ASP A 87 -10.25 -14.36 -31.21
C ASP A 87 -10.88 -13.00 -30.88
N VAL A 88 -10.59 -12.50 -29.69
CA VAL A 88 -11.06 -11.19 -29.24
C VAL A 88 -9.89 -10.25 -29.02
N GLU A 89 -10.07 -9.00 -29.46
CA GLU A 89 -9.19 -7.90 -29.07
C GLU A 89 -9.57 -7.45 -27.66
N ILE A 90 -8.58 -7.44 -26.77
CA ILE A 90 -8.69 -7.00 -25.38
C ILE A 90 -7.78 -5.79 -25.20
N SER A 91 -8.36 -4.69 -24.74
CA SER A 91 -7.58 -3.54 -24.27
C SER A 91 -6.86 -3.92 -22.99
N ILE A 92 -5.54 -3.74 -22.98
CA ILE A 92 -4.74 -3.94 -21.78
C ILE A 92 -4.90 -2.70 -20.94
N VAL A 93 -5.21 -2.90 -19.66
CA VAL A 93 -5.30 -1.77 -18.76
C VAL A 93 -3.92 -1.13 -18.59
N ASN A 94 -3.80 0.12 -19.04
CA ASN A 94 -3.21 1.19 -18.21
C ASN A 94 -3.96 2.51 -18.31
N ILE A 95 -5.19 2.43 -18.81
CA ILE A 95 -6.19 3.48 -18.79
C ILE A 95 -7.50 2.71 -18.66
N ILE A 96 -8.04 2.59 -17.43
CA ILE A 96 -9.45 2.19 -17.33
C ILE A 96 -10.21 3.28 -18.05
N HIS A 97 -10.91 2.89 -19.12
CA HIS A 97 -11.58 3.89 -19.92
C HIS A 97 -12.75 4.45 -19.11
N PRO A 98 -12.84 5.77 -18.89
CA PRO A 98 -14.03 6.41 -18.36
C PRO A 98 -15.27 5.93 -19.10
N ASN A 99 -16.04 5.00 -18.51
CA ASN A 99 -17.18 4.36 -19.16
C ASN A 99 -16.79 3.66 -20.48
N PRO A 100 -16.17 2.47 -20.41
CA PRO A 100 -15.91 1.72 -21.62
C PRO A 100 -17.26 1.49 -22.34
N PRO A 101 -17.34 1.73 -23.66
CA PRO A 101 -18.46 1.28 -24.46
C PRO A 101 -18.83 -0.17 -24.11
N PRO A 102 -20.12 -0.53 -24.09
CA PRO A 102 -20.56 -1.88 -23.70
C PRO A 102 -19.92 -3.02 -24.51
N GLU A 103 -19.39 -2.74 -25.69
CA GLU A 103 -18.68 -3.67 -26.56
C GLU A 103 -17.19 -3.81 -26.26
N TRP A 104 -16.60 -2.90 -25.48
CA TRP A 104 -15.18 -2.93 -25.15
C TRP A 104 -14.85 -4.00 -24.13
N ARG A 105 -13.71 -4.66 -24.36
CA ARG A 105 -13.16 -5.69 -23.48
C ARG A 105 -11.86 -5.19 -22.91
N TRP A 106 -11.72 -5.31 -21.60
CA TRP A 106 -10.52 -4.87 -20.91
C TRP A 106 -10.17 -5.80 -19.77
N GLY A 107 -8.88 -5.81 -19.42
CA GLY A 107 -8.40 -6.76 -18.42
C GLY A 107 -6.91 -6.72 -18.13
N PHE A 108 -6.47 -7.73 -17.39
CA PHE A 108 -5.14 -7.83 -16.82
C PHE A 108 -4.41 -9.06 -17.37
N LEU A 109 -3.10 -8.95 -17.55
CA LEU A 109 -2.30 -9.97 -18.21
C LEU A 109 -1.47 -10.78 -17.22
N PHE A 110 -1.34 -12.06 -17.50
CA PHE A 110 -0.47 -12.98 -16.76
C PHE A 110 0.36 -13.76 -17.76
N HIS A 111 1.65 -13.98 -17.51
CA HIS A 111 2.38 -15.01 -18.27
C HIS A 111 1.66 -16.36 -18.10
N ASP A 112 1.61 -17.18 -19.15
CA ASP A 112 0.95 -18.50 -19.10
C ASP A 112 1.53 -19.39 -17.96
N VAL A 113 2.86 -19.31 -17.77
CA VAL A 113 3.54 -20.00 -16.66
C VAL A 113 3.20 -19.43 -15.29
N CYS A 114 3.01 -18.11 -15.18
CA CYS A 114 2.60 -17.45 -13.93
C CYS A 114 1.15 -17.80 -13.58
N TRP A 115 0.28 -17.83 -14.60
CA TRP A 115 -1.10 -18.30 -14.46
C TRP A 115 -1.16 -19.76 -13.99
N SER A 116 -0.31 -20.62 -14.55
CA SER A 116 -0.21 -22.02 -14.15
C SER A 116 0.26 -22.18 -12.71
N LEU A 117 1.22 -21.35 -12.27
CA LEU A 117 1.67 -21.32 -10.89
C LEU A 117 0.59 -20.85 -9.91
N LEU A 118 -0.14 -19.79 -10.27
CA LEU A 118 -1.23 -19.25 -9.47
C LEU A 118 -2.39 -20.24 -9.30
N ASN A 119 -2.59 -21.14 -10.26
CA ASN A 119 -3.67 -22.14 -10.23
C ASN A 119 -3.19 -23.55 -9.87
N PHE A 120 -1.96 -23.70 -9.36
CA PHE A 120 -1.35 -25.01 -9.16
C PHE A 120 -1.99 -25.80 -8.01
N GLU A 121 -2.13 -25.18 -6.83
CA GLU A 121 -2.71 -25.83 -5.63
C GLU A 121 -4.22 -25.62 -5.54
N GLU A 122 -4.65 -24.37 -5.67
CA GLU A 122 -6.06 -23.96 -5.65
C GLU A 122 -6.35 -23.09 -6.87
N LYS A 123 -7.54 -23.30 -7.46
CA LYS A 123 -8.01 -22.42 -8.53
C LYS A 123 -8.49 -21.12 -7.92
N VAL A 124 -7.96 -20.00 -8.42
CA VAL A 124 -8.40 -18.67 -7.99
C VAL A 124 -9.80 -18.36 -8.50
N ASP A 125 -10.59 -17.67 -7.68
CA ASP A 125 -11.86 -17.09 -8.14
C ASP A 125 -11.56 -15.94 -9.11
N LEU A 126 -12.10 -16.03 -10.33
CA LEU A 126 -11.83 -15.03 -11.37
C LEU A 126 -12.43 -13.67 -11.02
N GLY A 127 -13.60 -13.67 -10.38
CA GLY A 127 -14.29 -12.45 -9.96
C GLY A 127 -13.49 -11.68 -8.93
N ASP A 128 -13.02 -12.38 -7.91
CA ASP A 128 -12.22 -11.79 -6.84
C ASP A 128 -10.84 -11.33 -7.34
N LEU A 129 -10.17 -12.15 -8.15
CA LEU A 129 -8.90 -11.75 -8.78
C LEU A 129 -9.06 -10.49 -9.64
N PHE A 130 -10.12 -10.40 -10.45
CA PHE A 130 -10.35 -9.22 -11.28
C PHE A 130 -10.67 -7.98 -10.45
N ARG A 131 -11.52 -8.10 -9.43
CA ARG A 131 -11.86 -6.98 -8.52
C ARG A 131 -10.65 -6.50 -7.75
N LEU A 132 -9.78 -7.42 -7.30
CA LEU A 132 -8.50 -7.11 -6.68
C LEU A 132 -7.67 -6.25 -7.64
N CYS A 133 -7.39 -6.73 -8.85
CA CYS A 133 -6.62 -5.96 -9.84
C CYS A 133 -7.27 -4.61 -10.21
N ALA A 134 -8.60 -4.54 -10.30
CA ALA A 134 -9.33 -3.30 -10.59
C ALA A 134 -9.29 -2.27 -9.44
N SER A 135 -9.02 -2.74 -8.22
CA SER A 135 -8.87 -1.93 -7.00
C SER A 135 -7.43 -1.53 -6.70
N THR A 136 -6.48 -2.01 -7.49
CA THR A 136 -5.05 -1.74 -7.31
C THR A 136 -4.58 -0.61 -8.24
N PRO A 137 -3.91 0.43 -7.71
CA PRO A 137 -3.39 1.51 -8.55
C PRO A 137 -2.31 1.02 -9.50
N ILE A 138 -2.13 1.75 -10.60
CA ILE A 138 -1.20 1.43 -11.67
C ILE A 138 -0.05 2.42 -11.62
N GLY A 139 1.13 1.93 -11.32
CA GLY A 139 2.35 2.72 -11.36
C GLY A 139 2.59 3.33 -12.75
N PRO A 140 3.47 4.33 -12.84
CA PRO A 140 3.74 5.06 -14.07
C PRO A 140 4.24 4.18 -15.22
N ASP A 141 4.91 3.09 -14.88
CA ASP A 141 5.35 2.06 -15.81
C ASP A 141 4.26 1.03 -16.10
N VAL A 142 2.96 1.33 -15.90
CA VAL A 142 1.84 0.43 -16.25
C VAL A 142 1.74 -0.82 -15.36
N LEU A 143 2.59 -0.93 -14.35
CA LEU A 143 2.62 -2.06 -13.43
C LEU A 143 1.65 -1.82 -12.26
N LEU A 144 0.85 -2.82 -11.90
CA LEU A 144 -0.04 -2.72 -10.72
C LEU A 144 0.79 -2.63 -9.44
N ASN A 145 0.35 -1.81 -8.50
CA ASN A 145 1.04 -1.60 -7.24
C ASN A 145 0.32 -2.31 -6.09
N PHE A 146 0.63 -3.59 -5.88
CA PHE A 146 0.06 -4.39 -4.79
C PHE A 146 0.72 -4.14 -3.42
N GLY A 147 1.68 -3.22 -3.34
CA GLY A 147 2.42 -2.93 -2.11
C GLY A 147 3.75 -3.64 -1.93
N HIS A 148 4.16 -4.41 -2.93
CA HIS A 148 5.42 -5.15 -2.90
C HIS A 148 6.30 -4.83 -4.12
N ASP A 149 7.58 -5.11 -4.02
CA ASP A 149 8.57 -4.85 -5.07
C ASP A 149 8.64 -5.94 -6.17
N TYR A 150 7.70 -6.89 -6.17
CA TYR A 150 7.67 -8.06 -7.06
C TYR A 150 8.95 -8.92 -6.93
N GLY A 151 9.52 -9.01 -5.74
CA GLY A 151 10.77 -9.72 -5.48
C GLY A 151 11.98 -9.04 -6.15
N GLY A 152 12.04 -7.71 -6.06
CA GLY A 152 13.11 -6.86 -6.58
C GLY A 152 13.01 -6.51 -8.07
N VAL A 153 11.85 -6.72 -8.70
CA VAL A 153 11.59 -6.35 -10.10
C VAL A 153 11.21 -4.88 -10.21
N ALA A 154 10.31 -4.43 -9.33
CA ALA A 154 10.07 -3.02 -9.10
C ALA A 154 11.05 -2.49 -8.04
N ALA A 155 11.24 -1.18 -8.00
CA ALA A 155 11.79 -0.49 -6.85
C ALA A 155 10.68 0.35 -6.25
N GLN A 156 10.60 0.36 -4.92
CA GLN A 156 9.84 1.36 -4.19
C GLN A 156 10.76 2.59 -4.09
N ASP A 157 10.28 3.73 -4.58
CA ASP A 157 10.96 5.02 -4.39
C ASP A 157 10.22 5.77 -3.28
N TYR A 158 10.93 6.03 -2.18
CA TYR A 158 10.42 6.77 -1.02
C TYR A 158 11.04 8.16 -1.06
N GLU A 159 10.30 9.16 -1.50
CA GLU A 159 10.72 10.56 -1.40
C GLU A 159 9.79 11.26 -0.40
N GLY A 160 10.31 11.76 0.75
CA GLY A 160 9.56 12.56 1.72
C GLY A 160 9.25 11.92 3.09
N SER A 161 8.49 12.64 3.91
CA SER A 161 8.17 12.32 5.33
C SER A 161 6.90 11.51 5.56
N ILE A 162 6.10 11.26 4.52
CA ILE A 162 4.98 10.30 4.56
C ILE A 162 5.28 9.24 3.51
N GLU A 163 5.37 7.98 3.94
CA GLU A 163 5.74 6.87 3.06
C GLU A 163 4.70 6.71 1.95
N VAL A 164 5.15 6.88 0.70
CA VAL A 164 4.35 6.67 -0.49
C VAL A 164 5.07 5.67 -1.38
N LEU A 165 4.38 4.61 -1.75
CA LEU A 165 4.97 3.45 -2.40
C LEU A 165 4.84 3.60 -3.90
N VAL A 166 5.78 4.28 -4.56
CA VAL A 166 5.78 4.30 -6.03
C VAL A 166 6.48 3.05 -6.55
N SER A 167 5.70 2.10 -7.10
CA SER A 167 6.26 0.98 -7.87
C SER A 167 6.88 1.49 -9.18
N LEU A 168 8.16 1.87 -9.14
CA LEU A 168 8.95 2.23 -10.32
C LEU A 168 9.60 0.99 -10.90
N PHE A 169 9.35 0.71 -12.16
CA PHE A 169 10.01 -0.40 -12.82
C PHE A 169 11.48 -0.04 -13.09
N ARG A 170 12.41 -0.90 -12.66
CA ARG A 170 13.80 -0.78 -13.10
C ARG A 170 13.83 -1.12 -14.58
N LYS A 171 14.13 -0.14 -15.46
CA LYS A 171 14.30 -0.33 -16.93
C LYS A 171 14.81 -1.74 -17.24
N ALA A 172 14.18 -2.45 -18.18
CA ALA A 172 14.44 -3.87 -18.42
C ALA A 172 15.94 -4.21 -18.59
N GLU A 173 16.75 -3.28 -19.12
CA GLU A 173 18.21 -3.38 -19.25
C GLU A 173 18.97 -3.47 -17.90
N LYS A 174 18.41 -2.92 -16.83
CA LYS A 174 18.91 -3.00 -15.45
C LYS A 174 18.39 -4.22 -14.69
N MET A 175 17.40 -4.93 -15.24
CA MET A 175 16.91 -6.18 -14.68
C MET A 175 17.93 -7.29 -14.95
N GLY A 176 18.37 -7.99 -13.90
CA GLY A 176 19.29 -9.12 -14.02
C GLY A 176 18.73 -10.27 -14.87
N GLU A 177 19.56 -11.27 -15.17
CA GLU A 177 19.15 -12.42 -15.99
C GLU A 177 18.17 -13.36 -15.25
N MET A 178 18.23 -13.42 -13.91
CA MET A 178 17.41 -14.32 -13.10
C MET A 178 15.89 -14.12 -13.30
N PRO A 179 15.32 -12.90 -13.20
CA PRO A 179 13.89 -12.69 -13.43
C PRO A 179 13.40 -13.06 -14.85
N ARG A 180 14.32 -13.24 -15.80
CA ARG A 180 14.03 -13.62 -17.20
C ARG A 180 14.09 -15.13 -17.45
N ALA A 181 14.49 -15.93 -16.48
CA ALA A 181 14.47 -17.39 -16.58
C ALA A 181 13.07 -17.96 -16.32
N ASN A 182 12.70 -19.08 -16.95
CA ASN A 182 11.37 -19.68 -16.74
C ASN A 182 11.20 -20.14 -15.28
N PRO A 183 10.23 -19.60 -14.51
CA PRO A 183 10.02 -19.99 -13.11
C PRO A 183 9.24 -21.31 -12.96
N PHE A 184 8.65 -21.85 -14.03
CA PHE A 184 7.82 -23.05 -13.96
C PHE A 184 8.52 -24.25 -14.59
N GLU A 185 8.94 -24.13 -15.85
CA GLU A 185 9.63 -25.21 -16.55
C GLU A 185 11.13 -25.12 -16.31
N ILE A 186 11.60 -25.72 -15.23
CA ILE A 186 13.01 -25.65 -14.82
C ILE A 186 13.72 -26.97 -15.16
N PRO A 187 14.60 -27.01 -16.18
CA PRO A 187 15.30 -28.25 -16.55
C PRO A 187 16.18 -28.81 -15.42
N ALA A 188 16.78 -27.92 -14.63
CA ALA A 188 17.58 -28.27 -13.45
C ALA A 188 16.75 -28.98 -12.37
N LEU A 189 15.49 -28.56 -12.15
CA LEU A 189 14.56 -29.21 -11.24
C LEU A 189 14.16 -30.60 -11.75
N LYS A 190 13.79 -30.71 -13.04
CA LYS A 190 13.51 -32.02 -13.68
C LYS A 190 14.69 -32.97 -13.55
N LYS A 191 15.92 -32.46 -13.73
CA LYS A 191 17.16 -33.20 -13.51
C LYS A 191 17.28 -33.63 -12.04
N ALA A 192 17.11 -32.72 -11.09
CA ALA A 192 17.22 -33.01 -9.66
C ALA A 192 16.24 -34.13 -9.23
N ILE A 193 14.99 -34.06 -9.68
CA ILE A 193 13.96 -35.07 -9.42
C ILE A 193 14.39 -36.43 -9.99
N ASN A 194 14.79 -36.49 -11.26
CA ASN A 194 15.17 -37.74 -11.94
C ASN A 194 16.43 -38.40 -11.34
N PHE A 195 17.40 -37.60 -10.88
CA PHE A 195 18.66 -38.12 -10.32
C PHE A 195 18.62 -38.33 -8.80
N SER A 196 17.54 -37.94 -8.11
CA SER A 196 17.37 -38.17 -6.67
C SER A 196 17.50 -39.65 -6.29
N ALA A 197 17.02 -40.57 -7.12
CA ALA A 197 17.14 -42.02 -6.88
C ALA A 197 18.61 -42.50 -6.78
N ARG A 198 19.56 -41.83 -7.46
CA ARG A 198 20.98 -42.17 -7.37
C ARG A 198 21.59 -41.74 -6.04
N MET A 199 21.10 -40.65 -5.46
CA MET A 199 21.56 -40.11 -4.17
C MET A 199 21.12 -40.96 -2.98
N GLN A 200 20.15 -41.87 -3.15
CA GLN A 200 19.79 -42.86 -2.13
C GLN A 200 20.93 -43.85 -1.82
N GLN A 201 21.85 -44.05 -2.76
CA GLN A 201 22.98 -44.98 -2.63
C GLN A 201 24.25 -44.31 -2.10
N ASP A 202 24.28 -42.97 -2.02
CA ASP A 202 25.47 -42.24 -1.60
C ASP A 202 25.66 -42.28 -0.07
N ALA A 203 26.85 -42.73 0.32
CA ALA A 203 27.30 -43.04 1.67
C ALA A 203 27.53 -41.83 2.59
N PHE A 204 26.74 -40.75 2.46
CA PHE A 204 26.85 -39.55 3.31
C PHE A 204 26.17 -39.70 4.68
N GLN A 205 26.07 -40.92 5.21
CA GLN A 205 25.81 -41.10 6.64
C GLN A 205 27.14 -40.96 7.38
N SER A 206 27.57 -39.72 7.62
CA SER A 206 28.55 -39.46 8.67
C SER A 206 27.86 -39.74 10.00
N ILE A 207 27.95 -40.99 10.45
CA ILE A 207 27.52 -41.38 11.79
C ILE A 207 28.67 -40.99 12.72
N LEU A 208 28.54 -39.82 13.36
CA LEU A 208 29.39 -39.49 14.49
C LEU A 208 29.12 -40.52 15.59
N ASP A 209 30.17 -41.21 16.03
CA ASP A 209 30.05 -42.24 17.06
C ASP A 209 29.64 -41.59 18.38
N ARG A 210 28.43 -41.92 18.85
CA ARG A 210 27.84 -41.42 20.10
C ARG A 210 28.73 -41.70 21.32
N SER A 211 29.61 -42.70 21.23
CA SER A 211 30.56 -43.04 22.31
C SER A 211 31.72 -42.05 22.44
N THR A 212 31.97 -41.20 21.44
CA THR A 212 33.10 -40.24 21.43
C THR A 212 32.77 -38.87 22.01
N LEU A 213 31.49 -38.56 22.25
CA LEU A 213 31.02 -37.25 22.71
C LEU A 213 30.24 -37.40 24.03
N SER A 214 30.83 -36.99 25.17
CA SER A 214 30.09 -36.92 26.43
C SER A 214 28.98 -35.86 26.33
N ALA A 215 27.74 -36.35 26.24
CA ALA A 215 26.51 -35.55 26.17
C ALA A 215 25.93 -35.25 27.57
N ASP A 216 26.55 -35.75 28.65
CA ASP A 216 26.01 -35.66 30.02
C ASP A 216 25.92 -34.22 30.57
N LYS A 217 26.65 -33.29 29.96
CA LYS A 217 26.61 -31.85 30.28
C LYS A 217 25.72 -31.04 29.33
N ASP A 218 25.18 -31.68 28.30
CA ASP A 218 24.31 -31.04 27.32
C ASP A 218 22.88 -31.04 27.87
N VAL A 219 22.29 -29.84 28.03
CA VAL A 219 20.93 -29.68 28.59
C VAL A 219 19.86 -30.35 27.72
N PHE A 220 20.13 -30.56 26.43
CA PHE A 220 19.19 -31.24 25.54
C PHE A 220 19.18 -32.76 25.75
N ASN A 221 20.13 -33.32 26.51
CA ASN A 221 20.18 -34.76 26.81
C ASN A 221 19.01 -35.20 27.71
N TYR A 222 18.32 -34.26 28.37
CA TYR A 222 17.12 -34.53 29.17
C TYR A 222 15.84 -34.68 28.33
N PHE A 223 15.88 -34.31 27.05
CA PHE A 223 14.70 -34.43 26.18
C PHE A 223 14.58 -35.80 25.52
N PRO A 224 13.36 -36.33 25.39
CA PRO A 224 13.09 -37.50 24.56
C PRO A 224 13.49 -37.28 23.09
N PRO A 225 13.90 -38.33 22.35
CA PRO A 225 14.25 -38.23 20.93
C PRO A 225 13.18 -37.57 20.06
N GLU A 226 11.90 -37.76 20.38
CA GLU A 226 10.76 -37.19 19.66
C GLU A 226 10.72 -35.66 19.77
N ILE A 227 11.11 -35.11 20.93
CA ILE A 227 11.20 -33.66 21.15
C ILE A 227 12.41 -33.09 20.41
N LEU A 228 13.54 -33.79 20.43
CA LEU A 228 14.73 -33.41 19.66
C LEU A 228 14.44 -33.40 18.15
N GLU A 229 13.72 -34.41 17.65
CA GLU A 229 13.28 -34.47 16.25
C GLU A 229 12.33 -33.32 15.89
N ASN A 230 11.37 -32.99 16.78
CA ASN A 230 10.48 -31.85 16.56
C ASN A 230 11.26 -30.52 16.49
N ILE A 231 12.20 -30.30 17.40
CA ILE A 231 13.04 -29.09 17.40
C ILE A 231 13.74 -28.93 16.04
N VAL A 232 14.44 -29.96 15.54
CA VAL A 232 15.12 -29.84 14.24
C VAL A 232 14.14 -29.72 13.06
N THR A 233 12.93 -30.26 13.17
CA THR A 233 11.90 -30.17 12.13
C THR A 233 11.33 -28.76 11.99
N PHE A 234 11.19 -28.02 13.11
CA PHE A 234 10.69 -26.64 13.13
C PHE A 234 11.76 -25.60 12.78
N LEU A 235 13.03 -25.86 13.11
CA LEU A 235 14.11 -24.90 12.87
C LEU A 235 14.45 -24.76 11.37
N PRO A 236 14.80 -23.56 10.88
CA PRO A 236 15.46 -23.37 9.60
C PRO A 236 16.79 -24.14 9.53
N SER A 237 17.21 -24.57 8.35
CA SER A 237 18.43 -25.38 8.20
C SER A 237 19.73 -24.69 8.68
N PRO A 238 19.92 -23.36 8.52
CA PRO A 238 21.04 -22.65 9.14
C PRO A 238 21.08 -22.76 10.67
N ASP A 239 19.90 -22.74 11.31
CA ASP A 239 19.78 -22.88 12.76
C ASP A 239 20.02 -24.31 13.20
N VAL A 240 19.56 -25.29 12.42
CA VAL A 240 19.89 -26.70 12.64
C VAL A 240 21.40 -26.91 12.52
N HIS A 241 22.06 -26.29 11.54
CA HIS A 241 23.52 -26.35 11.42
C HIS A 241 24.21 -25.77 12.65
N SER A 242 23.83 -24.56 13.06
CA SER A 242 24.35 -23.89 14.26
C SER A 242 24.11 -24.71 15.54
N LEU A 243 22.91 -25.27 15.69
CA LEU A 243 22.53 -26.10 16.83
C LEU A 243 23.36 -27.39 16.88
N ARG A 244 23.62 -28.02 15.74
CA ARG A 244 24.48 -29.21 15.65
C ARG A 244 25.95 -28.90 15.92
N LEU A 245 26.41 -27.67 15.69
CA LEU A 245 27.74 -27.22 16.09
C LEU A 245 27.82 -26.93 17.59
N ALA A 246 26.74 -26.38 18.18
CA ALA A 246 26.70 -25.96 19.58
C ALA A 246 26.35 -27.11 20.58
N SER A 247 25.56 -28.09 20.15
CA SER A 247 25.07 -29.19 20.99
C SER A 247 25.54 -30.56 20.49
N ARG A 248 26.11 -31.34 21.39
CA ARG A 248 26.57 -32.72 21.10
C ARG A 248 25.41 -33.68 20.90
N VAL A 249 24.30 -33.44 21.60
CA VAL A 249 23.06 -34.20 21.44
C VAL A 249 22.53 -34.05 20.02
N PHE A 250 22.44 -32.81 19.52
CA PHE A 250 22.02 -32.57 18.13
C PHE A 250 23.07 -32.98 17.09
N ALA A 251 24.37 -32.83 17.38
CA ALA A 251 25.45 -33.28 16.51
C ALA A 251 25.34 -34.78 16.16
N THR A 252 24.91 -35.60 17.13
CA THR A 252 24.76 -37.07 16.99
C THR A 252 23.35 -37.50 16.60
N LEU A 253 22.37 -36.58 16.55
CA LEU A 253 21.00 -36.88 16.15
C LEU A 253 20.94 -37.23 14.66
N SER A 254 20.34 -38.37 14.32
CA SER A 254 20.05 -38.73 12.93
C SER A 254 18.86 -37.92 12.41
N LEU A 255 19.03 -37.28 11.25
CA LEU A 255 17.96 -36.54 10.58
C LEU A 255 17.07 -37.50 9.78
N SER A 256 15.83 -37.66 10.23
CA SER A 256 14.83 -38.57 9.64
C SER A 256 14.21 -38.01 8.36
N GLU A 257 13.46 -38.83 7.63
CA GLU A 257 12.67 -38.37 6.48
C GLU A 257 11.65 -37.29 6.88
N ARG A 258 11.12 -37.29 8.12
CA ARG A 258 10.23 -36.24 8.62
C ARG A 258 10.93 -34.87 8.64
N PHE A 259 12.19 -34.81 9.05
CA PHE A 259 13.00 -33.59 8.95
C PHE A 259 13.17 -33.15 7.49
N TRP A 260 13.48 -34.08 6.59
CA TRP A 260 13.70 -33.73 5.18
C TRP A 260 12.42 -33.30 4.47
N VAL A 261 11.27 -33.89 4.80
CA VAL A 261 9.94 -33.43 4.35
C VAL A 261 9.71 -31.99 4.77
N SER A 262 10.07 -31.61 6.02
CA SER A 262 9.82 -30.24 6.49
C SER A 262 10.62 -29.19 5.73
N ARG A 263 11.68 -29.55 5.00
CA ARG A 263 12.41 -28.58 4.17
C ARG A 263 11.61 -28.07 2.96
N PHE A 264 10.52 -28.76 2.61
CA PHE A 264 9.62 -28.43 1.51
C PHE A 264 8.28 -27.86 1.98
N THR A 265 8.02 -27.85 3.29
CA THR A 265 6.80 -27.25 3.81
C THR A 265 6.92 -25.74 3.85
N GLU A 266 5.78 -25.08 4.01
CA GLU A 266 5.69 -23.63 4.14
C GLU A 266 6.71 -23.04 5.13
N GLY A 267 7.36 -21.95 4.72
CA GLY A 267 8.35 -21.23 5.52
C GLY A 267 9.78 -21.81 5.48
N HIS A 268 10.00 -22.94 4.79
CA HIS A 268 11.33 -23.56 4.67
C HIS A 268 11.94 -23.44 3.26
N GLU A 269 13.16 -23.96 3.09
CA GLU A 269 14.08 -23.68 1.97
C GLU A 269 13.54 -23.97 0.56
N PHE A 270 12.61 -24.92 0.44
CA PHE A 270 12.01 -25.36 -0.81
C PHE A 270 10.48 -25.30 -0.76
N ASP A 271 9.91 -24.39 0.03
CA ASP A 271 8.47 -24.12 0.04
C ASP A 271 7.93 -23.78 -1.36
N CYS A 272 8.78 -23.28 -2.25
CA CYS A 272 8.48 -22.97 -3.64
C CYS A 272 8.29 -24.17 -4.57
N LEU A 273 8.25 -25.39 -4.05
CA LEU A 273 8.06 -26.61 -4.82
C LEU A 273 6.87 -27.43 -4.33
N PRO A 274 5.64 -26.89 -4.26
CA PRO A 274 4.45 -27.63 -3.79
C PRO A 274 4.19 -28.91 -4.61
N GLU A 275 4.59 -28.95 -5.87
CA GLU A 275 4.38 -30.08 -6.78
C GLU A 275 5.00 -31.40 -6.28
N VAL A 276 6.02 -31.32 -5.41
CA VAL A 276 6.67 -32.50 -4.83
C VAL A 276 5.73 -33.25 -3.89
N PHE A 277 4.69 -32.62 -3.34
CA PHE A 277 3.70 -33.29 -2.50
C PHE A 277 2.64 -34.02 -3.32
N ALA A 278 2.34 -33.55 -4.54
CA ALA A 278 1.46 -34.24 -5.47
C ALA A 278 2.11 -35.53 -6.00
N THR A 279 3.44 -35.51 -6.18
CA THR A 279 4.23 -36.70 -6.54
C THR A 279 5.41 -36.86 -5.58
N PRO A 280 5.18 -37.40 -4.36
CA PRO A 280 6.21 -37.55 -3.33
C PRO A 280 7.42 -38.34 -3.82
N PRO A 281 8.66 -37.87 -3.53
CA PRO A 281 9.85 -38.63 -3.83
C PRO A 281 9.96 -39.86 -2.93
N THR A 282 10.66 -40.89 -3.41
CA THR A 282 10.95 -42.09 -2.62
C THR A 282 11.85 -41.78 -1.40
N SER A 283 12.70 -40.75 -1.48
CA SER A 283 13.43 -40.20 -0.33
C SER A 283 13.54 -38.68 -0.46
N TRP A 284 13.03 -37.98 0.54
CA TRP A 284 13.08 -36.53 0.69
C TRP A 284 14.51 -36.05 0.90
N ARG A 285 15.31 -36.80 1.66
CA ARG A 285 16.75 -36.53 1.80
C ARG A 285 17.45 -36.52 0.45
N ALA A 286 17.19 -37.54 -0.36
CA ALA A 286 17.85 -37.71 -1.64
C ALA A 286 17.44 -36.60 -2.62
N LEU A 287 16.16 -36.20 -2.62
CA LEU A 287 15.68 -35.04 -3.38
C LEU A 287 16.35 -33.75 -2.90
N PHE A 288 16.39 -33.50 -1.59
CA PHE A 288 17.02 -32.33 -0.99
C PHE A 288 18.48 -32.15 -1.45
N LEU A 289 19.28 -33.23 -1.35
CA LEU A 289 20.69 -33.21 -1.77
C LEU A 289 20.80 -33.02 -3.28
N SER A 290 19.94 -33.66 -4.06
CA SER A 290 19.91 -33.53 -5.52
C SER A 290 19.59 -32.09 -5.95
N LEU A 291 18.65 -31.42 -5.28
CA LEU A 291 18.34 -30.01 -5.53
C LEU A 291 19.54 -29.11 -5.23
N HIS A 292 20.25 -29.39 -4.14
CA HIS A 292 21.47 -28.65 -3.79
C HIS A 292 22.58 -28.78 -4.83
N ILE A 293 22.67 -29.94 -5.50
CA ILE A 293 23.71 -30.20 -6.51
C ILE A 293 23.32 -29.62 -7.88
N TRP A 294 22.06 -29.78 -8.27
CA TRP A 294 21.64 -29.51 -9.65
C TRP A 294 20.88 -28.21 -9.85
N ALA A 295 20.31 -27.62 -8.78
CA ALA A 295 19.32 -26.55 -8.86
C ALA A 295 19.66 -25.27 -8.07
N SER A 296 20.60 -25.31 -7.11
CA SER A 296 20.93 -24.17 -6.23
C SER A 296 21.25 -22.87 -6.96
N ASP A 297 22.12 -22.95 -7.97
CA ASP A 297 22.61 -21.78 -8.72
C ASP A 297 21.88 -21.62 -10.07
N ASN A 298 20.75 -22.33 -10.25
CA ASN A 298 19.99 -22.23 -11.49
C ASN A 298 19.10 -20.99 -11.48
N MET A 299 19.18 -20.18 -12.54
CA MET A 299 18.38 -18.95 -12.67
C MET A 299 16.86 -19.20 -12.62
N GLY A 300 16.37 -20.31 -13.18
CA GLY A 300 14.95 -20.69 -13.13
C GLY A 300 14.50 -20.99 -11.70
N MET A 301 15.34 -21.69 -10.92
CA MET A 301 15.09 -21.88 -9.47
C MET A 301 15.15 -20.57 -8.69
N GLY A 302 16.09 -19.68 -9.02
CA GLY A 302 16.12 -18.33 -8.46
C GLY A 302 14.82 -17.57 -8.73
N ASN A 303 14.33 -17.62 -9.97
CA ASN A 303 13.08 -16.97 -10.34
C ASN A 303 11.87 -17.62 -9.69
N ARG A 304 11.86 -18.95 -9.55
CA ARG A 304 10.81 -19.68 -8.82
C ARG A 304 10.73 -19.26 -7.36
N LYS A 305 11.86 -19.17 -6.68
CA LYS A 305 11.95 -18.68 -5.29
C LYS A 305 11.49 -17.22 -5.16
N ARG A 306 11.69 -16.40 -6.18
CA ARG A 306 11.21 -15.01 -6.23
C ARG A 306 9.69 -14.92 -6.45
N VAL A 307 9.15 -15.70 -7.39
CA VAL A 307 7.73 -15.62 -7.79
C VAL A 307 6.81 -16.33 -6.80
N TRP A 308 7.30 -17.34 -6.10
CA TRP A 308 6.44 -18.13 -5.20
C TRP A 308 5.83 -17.35 -4.03
N PRO A 309 6.58 -16.49 -3.31
CA PRO A 309 5.98 -15.58 -2.33
C PRO A 309 4.82 -14.76 -2.93
N LEU A 310 4.98 -14.22 -4.14
CA LEU A 310 3.93 -13.45 -4.81
C LEU A 310 2.68 -14.30 -5.10
N VAL A 311 2.83 -15.59 -5.40
CA VAL A 311 1.69 -16.51 -5.55
C VAL A 311 0.95 -16.66 -4.22
N LYS A 312 1.70 -16.84 -3.12
CA LYS A 312 1.12 -16.96 -1.78
C LYS A 312 0.40 -15.68 -1.37
N ASP A 313 0.98 -14.51 -1.61
CA ASP A 313 0.37 -13.21 -1.30
C ASP A 313 -0.99 -13.04 -2.03
N PHE A 314 -1.07 -13.46 -3.29
CA PHE A 314 -2.32 -13.49 -4.05
C PHE A 314 -3.34 -14.47 -3.46
N HIS A 315 -2.92 -15.70 -3.11
CA HIS A 315 -3.81 -16.69 -2.50
C HIS A 315 -4.32 -16.25 -1.13
N GLU A 316 -3.47 -15.65 -0.30
CA GLU A 316 -3.84 -15.13 1.00
C GLU A 316 -4.85 -13.98 0.87
N THR A 317 -4.57 -13.02 -0.02
CA THR A 317 -5.47 -11.87 -0.27
C THR A 317 -6.81 -12.32 -0.84
N ILE A 318 -6.82 -13.18 -1.86
CA ILE A 318 -8.05 -13.71 -2.48
C ILE A 318 -8.78 -14.64 -1.49
N GLY A 319 -8.05 -15.39 -0.67
CA GLY A 319 -8.62 -16.24 0.37
C GLY A 319 -9.43 -15.44 1.39
N GLN A 320 -9.01 -14.22 1.71
CA GLN A 320 -9.78 -13.30 2.55
C GLN A 320 -11.05 -12.78 1.88
N MET A 321 -11.13 -12.74 0.54
CA MET A 321 -12.34 -12.33 -0.20
C MET A 321 -13.41 -13.44 -0.28
N LYS A 322 -12.97 -14.69 -0.17
CA LYS A 322 -13.81 -15.88 -0.36
C LYS A 322 -14.98 -15.91 0.62
N ASP A 323 -16.19 -16.02 0.07
CA ASP A 323 -17.45 -16.04 0.83
C ASP A 323 -17.71 -14.78 1.70
N VAL A 324 -17.02 -13.67 1.43
CA VAL A 324 -17.20 -12.38 2.14
C VAL A 324 -17.95 -11.39 1.26
N ASN A 325 -19.15 -11.00 1.69
CA ASN A 325 -19.97 -10.02 0.99
C ASN A 325 -19.80 -8.62 1.58
N CYS A 326 -19.90 -7.59 0.72
CA CYS A 326 -19.96 -6.20 1.15
C CYS A 326 -21.36 -5.85 1.67
N LEU A 327 -21.52 -5.86 3.00
CA LEU A 327 -22.78 -5.69 3.72
C LEU A 327 -23.25 -4.23 3.76
N GLY A 328 -24.54 -4.05 4.06
CA GLY A 328 -25.22 -2.76 4.11
C GLY A 328 -26.15 -2.53 2.91
N ASN A 329 -26.89 -1.42 2.93
CA ASN A 329 -27.82 -1.11 1.84
C ASN A 329 -27.06 -0.54 0.63
N VAL A 330 -27.37 -1.02 -0.57
CA VAL A 330 -26.61 -0.70 -1.80
C VAL A 330 -26.89 0.73 -2.29
N ILE A 331 -25.82 1.46 -2.65
CA ILE A 331 -25.86 2.74 -3.35
C ILE A 331 -25.34 2.55 -4.78
N ASN A 332 -25.94 3.29 -5.71
CA ASN A 332 -25.51 3.35 -7.10
C ASN A 332 -24.04 3.76 -7.25
N THR A 333 -23.26 2.93 -7.93
CA THR A 333 -21.88 3.21 -8.37
C THR A 333 -21.72 2.89 -9.86
N ALA A 334 -20.55 3.17 -10.44
CA ALA A 334 -20.25 2.80 -11.82
C ALA A 334 -20.27 1.28 -12.09
N PHE A 335 -20.03 0.48 -11.04
CA PHE A 335 -20.02 -0.98 -11.08
C PHE A 335 -21.29 -1.62 -10.51
N GLU A 336 -22.14 -0.85 -9.82
CA GLU A 336 -23.48 -1.25 -9.36
C GLU A 336 -24.54 -0.25 -9.85
N PRO A 337 -24.72 -0.08 -11.18
CA PRO A 337 -25.57 0.98 -11.75
C PRO A 337 -27.07 0.74 -11.54
N GLU A 338 -27.48 -0.48 -11.20
CA GLU A 338 -28.89 -0.85 -11.00
C GLU A 338 -29.37 -0.62 -9.54
N ALA A 339 -28.50 -0.15 -8.65
CA ALA A 339 -28.85 0.05 -7.25
C ALA A 339 -29.99 1.09 -7.06
N PRO A 340 -30.87 0.90 -6.07
CA PRO A 340 -32.11 1.65 -5.95
C PRO A 340 -31.96 3.08 -5.42
N LYS A 341 -30.86 3.38 -4.71
CA LYS A 341 -30.58 4.71 -4.16
C LYS A 341 -29.37 5.34 -4.84
N SER A 342 -29.49 6.62 -5.17
CA SER A 342 -28.36 7.45 -5.61
C SER A 342 -27.51 7.89 -4.43
N MET A 343 -26.24 8.20 -4.69
CA MET A 343 -25.35 8.82 -3.71
C MET A 343 -25.97 10.11 -3.14
N PRO A 344 -25.95 10.34 -1.80
CA PRO A 344 -26.35 11.61 -1.23
C PRO A 344 -25.48 12.76 -1.74
N LYS A 345 -26.01 13.99 -1.68
CA LYS A 345 -25.24 15.17 -2.08
C LYS A 345 -24.06 15.36 -1.13
N ARG A 346 -22.87 15.66 -1.65
CA ARG A 346 -21.65 15.88 -0.84
C ARG A 346 -21.85 16.93 0.26
N GLU A 347 -22.59 18.01 -0.01
CA GLU A 347 -22.92 19.06 0.96
C GLU A 347 -23.77 18.57 2.15
N SER A 348 -24.45 17.43 2.00
CA SER A 348 -25.24 16.79 3.05
C SER A 348 -24.45 15.75 3.86
N LEU A 349 -23.15 15.63 3.62
CA LEU A 349 -22.28 14.67 4.28
C LEU A 349 -21.04 15.37 4.87
N ILE A 350 -20.51 14.78 5.93
CA ILE A 350 -19.15 15.00 6.42
C ILE A 350 -18.40 13.72 6.08
N SER A 351 -17.45 13.82 5.16
CA SER A 351 -16.75 12.69 4.58
C SER A 351 -15.29 12.67 5.00
N ALA A 352 -14.74 11.48 5.24
CA ALA A 352 -13.32 11.22 5.33
C ALA A 352 -12.96 10.36 4.14
N GLU A 353 -12.06 10.90 3.33
CA GLU A 353 -11.45 10.27 2.18
C GLU A 353 -10.13 10.98 1.96
N ARG A 354 -9.18 10.28 1.35
CA ARG A 354 -7.93 10.87 0.88
C ARG A 354 -7.97 10.74 -0.63
N TYR A 355 -7.04 10.00 -1.23
CA TYR A 355 -6.89 9.96 -2.68
C TYR A 355 -7.83 8.93 -3.34
N ILE A 356 -9.07 9.35 -3.65
CA ILE A 356 -10.02 8.53 -4.42
C ILE A 356 -9.94 8.91 -5.90
N SER A 357 -9.47 7.97 -6.71
CA SER A 357 -9.48 8.10 -8.17
C SER A 357 -10.91 8.02 -8.69
N GLU A 358 -11.30 9.02 -9.49
CA GLU A 358 -12.57 8.96 -10.20
C GLU A 358 -12.59 7.75 -11.13
N HIS A 359 -13.80 7.17 -11.33
CA HIS A 359 -13.99 6.10 -12.29
C HIS A 359 -13.51 6.50 -13.69
N ALA A 360 -13.54 7.81 -13.98
CA ALA A 360 -13.25 8.36 -15.28
C ALA A 360 -11.78 8.66 -15.57
N THR A 361 -10.90 8.53 -14.58
CA THR A 361 -9.50 8.97 -14.68
C THR A 361 -8.53 7.80 -14.65
N HIS A 362 -7.28 8.09 -15.03
CA HIS A 362 -6.18 7.15 -14.82
C HIS A 362 -6.06 6.82 -13.33
N PHE A 363 -5.90 5.55 -13.00
CA PHE A 363 -5.79 5.10 -11.61
C PHE A 363 -4.32 4.92 -11.28
N MET A 364 -3.63 6.01 -11.01
CA MET A 364 -2.17 5.99 -10.81
C MET A 364 -1.72 6.01 -9.35
N GLY A 365 -2.66 6.18 -8.42
CA GLY A 365 -2.41 6.05 -6.98
C GLY A 365 -3.71 6.03 -6.18
N GLY A 366 -3.57 5.80 -4.88
CA GLY A 366 -4.67 5.80 -3.90
C GLY A 366 -5.69 4.69 -4.13
N SER A 367 -6.97 5.04 -4.02
CA SER A 367 -8.09 4.08 -3.97
C SER A 367 -9.07 4.25 -5.12
N ARG A 368 -9.78 3.17 -5.46
CA ARG A 368 -10.93 3.21 -6.38
C ARG A 368 -12.16 2.60 -5.74
N VAL A 369 -13.26 3.34 -5.81
CA VAL A 369 -14.57 2.88 -5.33
C VAL A 369 -15.15 1.86 -6.31
N LEU A 370 -15.34 0.63 -5.84
CA LEU A 370 -16.13 -0.39 -6.54
C LEU A 370 -17.57 -0.42 -6.01
N ARG A 371 -17.73 -0.31 -4.69
CA ARG A 371 -19.00 -0.47 -4.00
C ARG A 371 -19.27 0.68 -3.05
N ALA A 372 -20.54 1.04 -2.90
CA ALA A 372 -20.99 2.01 -1.91
C ALA A 372 -22.18 1.45 -1.13
N ARG A 373 -22.16 1.65 0.19
CA ARG A 373 -23.14 1.10 1.12
C ARG A 373 -23.60 2.18 2.10
N PHE A 374 -24.80 2.03 2.66
CA PHE A 374 -25.26 2.89 3.75
C PHE A 374 -26.06 2.13 4.80
N THR A 375 -26.17 2.75 5.97
CA THR A 375 -27.10 2.37 7.03
C THR A 375 -27.73 3.62 7.65
N GLU A 376 -29.00 3.51 8.03
CA GLU A 376 -29.82 4.61 8.58
C GLU A 376 -30.20 4.26 10.03
N PHE A 377 -30.12 5.26 10.92
CA PHE A 377 -30.41 5.11 12.34
C PHE A 377 -31.57 6.03 12.76
N PRO A 378 -32.82 5.52 12.79
CA PRO A 378 -34.00 6.34 13.06
C PRO A 378 -34.00 7.05 14.42
N GLN A 379 -33.40 6.44 15.45
CA GLN A 379 -33.30 7.01 16.80
C GLN A 379 -31.92 7.59 17.11
N LYS A 380 -31.19 8.02 16.07
CA LYS A 380 -29.75 8.34 16.13
C LYS A 380 -28.92 7.14 16.59
N LEU A 381 -27.64 7.13 16.27
CA LEU A 381 -26.75 6.02 16.59
C LEU A 381 -26.49 5.99 18.11
N ASN A 382 -27.13 5.04 18.80
CA ASN A 382 -26.89 4.73 20.20
C ASN A 382 -26.44 3.27 20.29
N ILE A 383 -25.24 3.04 20.80
CA ILE A 383 -24.57 1.74 20.69
C ILE A 383 -23.81 1.39 21.96
N MET A 384 -23.74 0.10 22.23
CA MET A 384 -22.88 -0.46 23.28
C MET A 384 -21.48 -0.79 22.74
N LEU A 385 -21.43 -1.26 21.49
CA LEU A 385 -20.24 -1.85 20.90
C LEU A 385 -20.16 -1.52 19.41
N ILE A 386 -18.96 -1.17 18.94
CA ILE A 386 -18.60 -1.21 17.52
C ILE A 386 -17.59 -2.35 17.35
N SER A 387 -17.87 -3.28 16.45
CA SER A 387 -16.86 -4.22 15.98
C SER A 387 -16.31 -3.72 14.65
N VAL A 388 -14.99 -3.59 14.58
CA VAL A 388 -14.25 -3.12 13.41
C VAL A 388 -13.56 -4.33 12.80
N SER A 389 -13.88 -4.61 11.55
CA SER A 389 -13.29 -5.71 10.79
C SER A 389 -12.05 -5.22 10.05
N PHE A 390 -11.03 -6.06 9.98
CA PHE A 390 -9.79 -5.78 9.25
C PHE A 390 -9.59 -6.75 8.07
N VAL A 391 -8.65 -6.40 7.21
CA VAL A 391 -8.15 -7.22 6.10
C VAL A 391 -6.66 -6.97 5.95
N ASP A 392 -5.89 -8.04 5.78
CA ASP A 392 -4.45 -7.98 5.57
C ASP A 392 -4.14 -7.83 4.07
N THR A 393 -3.30 -6.86 3.72
CA THR A 393 -2.73 -6.72 2.37
C THR A 393 -1.20 -6.67 2.46
N PRO A 394 -0.46 -6.80 1.34
CA PRO A 394 0.99 -6.61 1.36
C PRO A 394 1.43 -5.20 1.82
N ASP A 395 0.55 -4.20 1.70
CA ASP A 395 0.73 -2.83 2.22
C ASP A 395 0.38 -2.69 3.72
N GLY A 396 -0.02 -3.77 4.37
CA GLY A 396 -0.42 -3.82 5.78
C GLY A 396 -1.92 -3.97 5.99
N GLU A 397 -2.34 -3.80 7.24
CA GLU A 397 -3.72 -4.04 7.67
C GLU A 397 -4.61 -2.81 7.44
N TYR A 398 -5.86 -3.03 7.00
CA TYR A 398 -6.84 -1.97 6.75
C TYR A 398 -8.23 -2.32 7.27
N ILE A 399 -9.02 -1.32 7.62
CA ILE A 399 -10.43 -1.50 7.98
C ILE A 399 -11.22 -1.96 6.76
N SER A 400 -11.91 -3.09 6.87
CA SER A 400 -12.70 -3.71 5.81
C SER A 400 -14.21 -3.58 6.00
N GLY A 401 -14.66 -3.42 7.24
CA GLY A 401 -16.07 -3.20 7.56
C GLY A 401 -16.33 -2.84 9.02
N LEU A 402 -17.57 -2.44 9.29
CA LEU A 402 -18.03 -1.97 10.59
C LEU A 402 -19.32 -2.70 10.97
N MET A 403 -19.45 -3.06 12.23
CA MET A 403 -20.68 -3.60 12.80
C MET A 403 -21.04 -2.80 14.06
N PHE A 404 -22.23 -2.22 14.05
CA PHE A 404 -22.78 -1.42 15.14
C PHE A 404 -23.75 -2.26 15.93
N VAL A 405 -23.57 -2.38 17.24
CA VAL A 405 -24.45 -3.17 18.13
C VAL A 405 -25.17 -2.24 19.10
N GLY A 406 -26.50 -2.16 18.96
CA GLY A 406 -27.38 -1.41 19.85
C GLY A 406 -27.62 -2.11 21.20
N ALA A 407 -28.16 -1.36 22.17
CA ALA A 407 -28.44 -1.88 23.51
C ALA A 407 -29.54 -2.96 23.55
N ASP A 408 -30.40 -3.00 22.53
CA ASP A 408 -31.41 -4.05 22.33
C ASP A 408 -30.82 -5.33 21.71
N GLY A 409 -29.52 -5.34 21.38
CA GLY A 409 -28.83 -6.43 20.71
C GLY A 409 -29.05 -6.48 19.19
N VAL A 410 -29.78 -5.50 18.62
CA VAL A 410 -29.89 -5.36 17.17
C VAL A 410 -28.58 -4.81 16.64
N PHE A 411 -28.11 -5.36 15.53
CA PHE A 411 -26.87 -4.92 14.90
C PHE A 411 -27.06 -4.58 13.43
N GLU A 412 -26.29 -3.59 12.98
CA GLU A 412 -26.22 -3.13 11.59
C GLU A 412 -24.78 -3.30 11.12
N SER A 413 -24.59 -3.84 9.92
CA SER A 413 -23.26 -4.10 9.35
C SER A 413 -23.04 -3.33 8.05
N LEU A 414 -21.81 -2.92 7.81
CA LEU A 414 -21.39 -2.13 6.66
C LEU A 414 -20.03 -2.62 6.17
N GLY A 415 -19.90 -2.96 4.89
CA GLY A 415 -18.63 -3.41 4.32
C GLY A 415 -18.35 -4.90 4.47
N TYR A 416 -17.09 -5.29 4.34
CA TYR A 416 -16.62 -6.67 4.42
C TYR A 416 -16.39 -7.07 5.87
N THR A 417 -16.84 -8.26 6.27
CA THR A 417 -16.79 -8.68 7.69
C THR A 417 -16.03 -9.99 7.85
N HIS A 418 -14.84 -9.90 8.44
CA HIS A 418 -13.91 -10.98 8.69
C HIS A 418 -13.97 -11.35 10.17
N LYS A 419 -14.78 -12.35 10.52
CA LYS A 419 -15.06 -12.71 11.93
C LYS A 419 -13.81 -13.05 12.76
N SER A 420 -12.75 -13.51 12.12
CA SER A 420 -11.47 -13.86 12.76
C SER A 420 -10.56 -12.65 13.00
N GLN A 421 -10.85 -11.51 12.38
CA GLN A 421 -10.04 -10.28 12.42
C GLN A 421 -10.95 -9.11 12.79
N MET A 422 -11.47 -9.13 14.02
CA MET A 422 -12.29 -8.05 14.55
C MET A 422 -11.70 -7.49 15.83
N GLU A 423 -11.66 -6.17 15.91
CA GLU A 423 -11.43 -5.44 17.15
C GLU A 423 -12.71 -4.76 17.62
N HIS A 424 -12.74 -4.40 18.91
CA HIS A 424 -13.96 -3.94 19.57
C HIS A 424 -13.74 -2.61 20.26
N ILE A 425 -14.56 -1.62 19.89
CA ILE A 425 -14.69 -0.36 20.61
C ILE A 425 -15.87 -0.50 21.56
N THR A 426 -15.58 -0.55 22.87
CA THR A 426 -16.60 -0.63 23.92
C THR A 426 -16.80 0.75 24.53
N LEU A 427 -18.05 1.19 24.64
CA LEU A 427 -18.39 2.43 25.33
C LEU A 427 -18.77 2.14 26.80
N PRO A 428 -18.39 3.01 27.76
CA PRO A 428 -18.63 2.76 29.18
C PRO A 428 -20.10 2.69 29.58
N GLU A 429 -20.94 3.47 28.90
CA GLU A 429 -22.39 3.55 29.09
C GLU A 429 -23.09 3.68 27.73
N ASP A 430 -24.39 3.38 27.68
CA ASP A 430 -25.23 3.58 26.50
C ASP A 430 -25.29 5.08 26.17
N GLN A 431 -24.54 5.49 25.16
CA GLN A 431 -24.46 6.88 24.76
C GLN A 431 -24.51 7.05 23.25
N CYS A 432 -25.05 8.21 22.84
CA CYS A 432 -25.16 8.55 21.44
C CYS A 432 -23.78 8.87 20.85
N VAL A 433 -23.48 8.28 19.70
CA VAL A 433 -22.27 8.56 18.93
C VAL A 433 -22.52 9.77 18.03
N LYS A 434 -21.72 10.81 18.20
CA LYS A 434 -21.75 12.05 17.40
C LYS A 434 -20.91 11.96 16.14
N GLY A 435 -19.88 11.13 16.17
CA GLY A 435 -18.92 11.05 15.09
C GLY A 435 -17.88 9.97 15.26
N PHE A 436 -16.88 10.04 14.39
CA PHE A 436 -15.69 9.20 14.42
C PHE A 436 -14.44 10.05 14.30
N GLU A 437 -13.35 9.62 14.93
CA GLU A 437 -12.00 10.04 14.57
C GLU A 437 -11.36 8.88 13.81
N VAL A 438 -10.75 9.17 12.66
CA VAL A 438 -10.20 8.14 11.77
C VAL A 438 -8.76 8.45 11.42
N ALA A 439 -7.94 7.41 11.29
CA ALA A 439 -6.57 7.47 10.81
C ALA A 439 -6.51 6.89 9.39
N LEU A 440 -5.95 7.66 8.46
CA LEU A 440 -6.08 7.47 7.02
C LEU A 440 -4.72 7.35 6.34
N ASP A 441 -4.54 6.24 5.63
CA ASP A 441 -3.51 6.08 4.62
C ASP A 441 -4.00 6.63 3.26
N VAL A 442 -3.11 6.76 2.28
CA VAL A 442 -3.46 7.06 0.88
C VAL A 442 -4.38 5.99 0.28
N CYS A 443 -4.22 4.74 0.72
CA CYS A 443 -4.97 3.59 0.20
C CYS A 443 -6.19 3.19 1.03
N GLY A 444 -6.44 3.80 2.20
CA GLY A 444 -7.60 3.42 3.01
C GLY A 444 -7.51 3.80 4.48
N PHE A 445 -8.37 3.18 5.30
CA PHE A 445 -8.48 3.46 6.73
C PHE A 445 -7.64 2.47 7.54
N ARG A 446 -6.80 2.97 8.44
CA ARG A 446 -5.93 2.16 9.31
C ARG A 446 -6.51 1.97 10.70
N ALA A 447 -7.15 3.02 11.24
CA ALA A 447 -7.75 2.97 12.55
C ALA A 447 -8.99 3.86 12.66
N ILE A 448 -9.85 3.55 13.63
CA ILE A 448 -11.06 4.31 13.93
C ILE A 448 -11.32 4.36 15.44
N ALA A 449 -11.80 5.50 15.91
CA ALA A 449 -12.33 5.70 17.26
C ALA A 449 -13.70 6.38 17.18
N ALA A 450 -14.57 6.09 18.15
CA ALA A 450 -15.88 6.71 18.27
C ALA A 450 -15.81 8.01 19.08
N ILE A 451 -16.56 9.02 18.65
CA ILE A 451 -16.75 10.29 19.37
C ILE A 451 -18.12 10.30 20.00
N THR A 452 -18.14 10.41 21.32
CA THR A 452 -19.34 10.28 22.15
C THR A 452 -20.03 11.63 22.36
N GLU A 453 -21.20 11.62 23.00
CA GLU A 453 -22.03 12.82 23.14
C GLU A 453 -21.34 13.96 23.91
N ASP A 454 -20.50 13.63 24.89
CA ASP A 454 -19.73 14.61 25.67
C ASP A 454 -18.47 15.13 24.95
N GLY A 455 -18.17 14.59 23.76
CA GLY A 455 -16.99 14.92 22.95
C GLY A 455 -15.76 14.04 23.24
N THR A 456 -15.87 13.07 24.15
CA THR A 456 -14.78 12.13 24.46
C THR A 456 -14.60 11.14 23.31
N THR A 457 -13.35 10.94 22.91
CA THR A 457 -12.94 9.92 21.94
C THR A 457 -12.69 8.59 22.67
N SER A 458 -13.20 7.49 22.13
CA SER A 458 -12.96 6.15 22.65
C SER A 458 -11.50 5.70 22.46
N SER A 459 -11.17 4.48 22.92
CA SER A 459 -9.98 3.80 22.41
C SER A 459 -10.08 3.57 20.89
N TRP A 460 -8.93 3.52 20.25
CA TRP A 460 -8.81 3.16 18.84
C TRP A 460 -9.02 1.66 18.65
N ALA A 461 -9.62 1.30 17.53
CA ALA A 461 -9.45 0.00 16.89
C ALA A 461 -8.50 0.17 15.70
N GLY A 462 -7.50 -0.69 15.57
CA GLY A 462 -6.37 -0.56 14.66
C GLY A 462 -5.27 0.38 15.18
N ASP A 463 -4.23 0.59 14.36
CA ASP A 463 -3.08 1.44 14.70
C ASP A 463 -3.19 2.85 14.10
N PRO A 464 -3.38 3.91 14.91
CA PRO A 464 -3.43 5.28 14.44
C PRO A 464 -2.05 5.95 14.32
N ALA A 465 -0.96 5.25 14.65
CA ALA A 465 0.38 5.84 14.71
C ALA A 465 0.83 6.35 13.34
N ASP A 466 1.34 7.58 13.31
CA ASP A 466 1.93 8.25 12.15
C ASP A 466 1.03 8.46 10.92
N TYR A 467 -0.26 8.10 11.00
CA TYR A 467 -1.22 8.33 9.92
C TYR A 467 -2.00 9.64 10.11
N PRO A 468 -2.27 10.37 9.03
CA PRO A 468 -3.15 11.54 9.07
C PRO A 468 -4.53 11.25 9.65
N ARG A 469 -5.03 12.17 10.47
CA ARG A 469 -6.30 12.04 11.21
C ARG A 469 -7.37 13.00 10.73
N ARG A 470 -8.61 12.54 10.76
CA ARG A 470 -9.80 13.36 10.45
C ARG A 470 -10.94 13.04 11.40
N ARG A 471 -11.67 14.08 11.80
CA ARG A 471 -12.93 13.93 12.55
C ARG A 471 -14.13 14.00 11.63
N LEU A 472 -15.11 13.18 11.94
CA LEU A 472 -16.41 13.09 11.29
C LEU A 472 -17.49 13.38 12.32
N THR A 473 -17.53 14.61 12.83
CA THR A 473 -18.42 14.99 13.94
C THR A 473 -19.29 16.21 13.59
N ASP A 474 -20.43 16.32 14.25
CA ASP A 474 -21.35 17.45 14.13
C ASP A 474 -22.14 17.62 15.44
N ILE A 475 -22.99 18.64 15.50
CA ILE A 475 -23.78 19.02 16.66
C ILE A 475 -24.80 17.96 17.12
N GLN A 476 -25.20 17.02 16.25
CA GLN A 476 -26.13 15.94 16.59
C GLN A 476 -25.50 14.56 16.34
N GLY A 477 -26.06 13.57 17.02
CA GLY A 477 -25.83 12.16 16.76
C GLY A 477 -26.05 11.76 15.31
N ILE A 478 -25.34 10.71 14.90
CA ILE A 478 -25.35 10.18 13.54
C ILE A 478 -26.74 9.59 13.23
N SER A 479 -27.31 9.93 12.08
CA SER A 479 -28.53 9.29 11.55
C SER A 479 -28.30 8.52 10.25
N LEU A 480 -27.21 8.79 9.54
CA LEU A 480 -26.85 8.13 8.30
C LEU A 480 -25.35 7.92 8.28
N ILE A 481 -24.93 6.69 7.98
CA ILE A 481 -23.54 6.39 7.61
C ILE A 481 -23.54 5.95 6.16
N VAL A 482 -22.65 6.54 5.37
CA VAL A 482 -22.33 6.12 4.00
C VAL A 482 -20.87 5.71 3.98
N ALA A 483 -20.59 4.53 3.42
CA ALA A 483 -19.23 4.04 3.25
C ALA A 483 -19.01 3.60 1.80
N GLN A 484 -17.80 3.82 1.32
CA GLN A 484 -17.36 3.37 0.00
C GLN A 484 -16.19 2.41 0.18
N PHE A 485 -16.17 1.39 -0.66
CA PHE A 485 -15.24 0.28 -0.58
C PHE A 485 -14.62 0.01 -1.94
N ASP A 486 -13.36 -0.41 -1.91
CA ASP A 486 -12.75 -1.13 -3.03
C ASP A 486 -13.13 -2.63 -2.96
N ALA A 487 -12.33 -3.52 -3.55
CA ALA A 487 -12.56 -4.96 -3.46
C ALA A 487 -12.41 -5.57 -2.06
N LEU A 488 -11.66 -4.93 -1.15
CA LEU A 488 -11.20 -5.49 0.13
C LEU A 488 -11.53 -4.61 1.34
N LYS A 489 -11.42 -3.29 1.18
CA LYS A 489 -11.28 -2.35 2.30
C LYS A 489 -12.10 -1.08 2.13
N LEU A 490 -12.29 -0.39 3.26
CA LEU A 490 -12.95 0.90 3.36
C LEU A 490 -12.04 1.99 2.80
N VAL A 491 -12.59 2.83 1.90
CA VAL A 491 -11.83 3.91 1.22
C VAL A 491 -12.48 5.29 1.38
N SER A 492 -13.77 5.36 1.73
CA SER A 492 -14.43 6.59 2.19
C SER A 492 -15.44 6.27 3.28
N LEU A 493 -15.51 7.11 4.31
CA LEU A 493 -16.50 7.03 5.38
C LEU A 493 -17.17 8.39 5.56
N SER A 494 -18.49 8.41 5.62
CA SER A 494 -19.26 9.65 5.75
C SER A 494 -20.41 9.51 6.73
N ARG A 495 -20.73 10.62 7.42
CA ARG A 495 -21.98 10.79 8.18
C ARG A 495 -22.84 11.93 7.63
N ASP A 496 -24.13 11.97 7.96
CA ASP A 496 -25.02 13.09 7.60
C ASP A 496 -24.45 14.45 8.04
N ARG A 497 -24.72 15.58 7.38
CA ARG A 497 -24.26 16.91 7.79
C ARG A 497 -25.44 17.81 8.11
N ILE A 498 -25.38 18.49 9.24
CA ILE A 498 -26.38 19.44 9.73
C ILE A 498 -25.77 20.84 9.78
N THR A 499 -24.54 20.96 10.29
CA THR A 499 -23.86 22.24 10.40
C THR A 499 -23.28 22.68 9.07
N LYS A 500 -23.61 23.91 8.66
CA LYS A 500 -23.11 24.47 7.39
C LYS A 500 -21.62 24.77 7.42
N ASN A 501 -21.10 25.29 8.52
CA ASN A 501 -19.70 25.66 8.68
C ASN A 501 -19.10 24.90 9.86
N LEU A 502 -18.34 23.85 9.55
CA LEU A 502 -17.61 23.07 10.55
C LEU A 502 -16.30 23.78 10.92
N ASP A 503 -15.79 23.50 12.12
CA ASP A 503 -14.43 23.90 12.48
C ASP A 503 -13.43 23.24 11.54
N ALA A 504 -12.31 23.91 11.25
CA ALA A 504 -11.24 23.35 10.43
C ALA A 504 -10.70 22.02 10.99
N ARG A 505 -10.71 21.86 12.32
CA ARG A 505 -10.30 20.62 13.01
C ARG A 505 -11.24 19.45 12.75
N ASP A 506 -12.51 19.73 12.53
CA ASP A 506 -13.55 18.72 12.31
C ASP A 506 -13.85 18.48 10.82
N ASN A 507 -13.12 19.16 9.93
CA ASN A 507 -13.43 19.18 8.50
C ASN A 507 -12.20 19.01 7.60
N LEU A 508 -10.99 19.08 8.15
CA LEU A 508 -9.73 18.94 7.42
C LEU A 508 -8.97 17.71 7.92
N LEU A 509 -8.04 17.26 7.09
CA LEU A 509 -7.12 16.16 7.40
C LEU A 509 -5.86 16.74 8.05
N TRP A 510 -5.40 16.16 9.17
CA TRP A 510 -4.29 16.68 9.98
C TRP A 510 -3.21 15.61 10.18
N HIS A 511 -1.94 16.01 10.24
CA HIS A 511 -0.84 15.12 10.59
C HIS A 511 0.14 15.82 11.56
N PRO A 512 0.69 15.11 12.57
CA PRO A 512 0.35 13.74 12.95
C PRO A 512 -0.98 13.64 13.71
N GLU A 513 -1.40 14.72 14.39
CA GLU A 513 -2.61 14.75 15.21
C GLU A 513 -3.44 16.01 14.97
N ILE A 514 -4.72 15.97 15.34
CA ILE A 514 -5.63 17.12 15.25
C ILE A 514 -5.31 18.09 16.40
N PRO A 515 -4.96 19.37 16.13
CA PRO A 515 -4.63 20.32 17.18
C PRO A 515 -5.79 20.54 18.18
N SER A 516 -5.45 20.71 19.46
CA SER A 516 -6.45 21.01 20.51
C SER A 516 -7.31 22.25 20.15
N PRO A 517 -8.61 22.25 20.48
CA PRO A 517 -9.50 23.41 20.29
C PRO A 517 -9.04 24.69 21.01
N GLU A 518 -8.22 24.57 22.04
CA GLU A 518 -7.70 25.68 22.84
C GLU A 518 -6.58 26.46 22.14
N LEU A 519 -5.98 25.86 21.10
CA LEU A 519 -4.88 26.45 20.36
C LEU A 519 -5.38 27.41 19.27
N PHE A 520 -4.66 28.51 19.07
CA PHE A 520 -4.89 29.43 17.96
C PHE A 520 -4.08 28.97 16.74
N LEU A 521 -4.77 28.90 15.60
CA LEU A 521 -4.18 28.56 14.30
C LEU A 521 -4.23 29.82 13.44
N ASP A 522 -3.06 30.43 13.25
CA ASP A 522 -2.90 31.72 12.57
C ASP A 522 -2.06 31.55 11.32
N GLY A 523 -2.74 31.31 10.20
CA GLY A 523 -2.12 31.11 8.89
C GLY A 523 -2.12 32.37 8.03
N VAL A 524 -1.32 32.34 6.97
CA VAL A 524 -1.33 33.39 5.96
C VAL A 524 -2.67 33.44 5.22
N LEU A 525 -3.24 32.26 4.96
CA LEU A 525 -4.56 32.08 4.38
C LEU A 525 -5.49 31.38 5.38
N PRO A 526 -6.80 31.64 5.32
CA PRO A 526 -7.78 30.80 6.03
C PRO A 526 -7.63 29.34 5.60
N LEU A 527 -7.75 28.42 6.56
CA LEU A 527 -7.78 26.98 6.27
C LEU A 527 -9.04 26.67 5.44
N ASP A 528 -8.84 26.12 4.25
CA ASP A 528 -9.91 25.86 3.26
C ASP A 528 -10.01 24.36 2.94
N GLU A 529 -11.24 23.83 3.01
CA GLU A 529 -11.60 22.45 2.67
C GLU A 529 -11.36 22.13 1.20
N LYS A 530 -11.56 23.11 0.30
CA LYS A 530 -11.46 22.89 -1.16
C LYS A 530 -10.04 22.64 -1.66
N ARG A 531 -9.03 22.83 -0.80
CA ARG A 531 -7.60 22.75 -1.16
C ARG A 531 -6.91 21.53 -0.54
N SER A 532 -7.61 20.75 0.27
CA SER A 532 -7.01 19.91 1.31
C SER A 532 -7.48 18.45 1.34
N SER A 533 -8.34 17.98 0.43
CA SER A 533 -8.94 16.64 0.60
C SER A 533 -7.89 15.52 0.58
N ASN A 534 -6.83 15.65 -0.21
CA ASN A 534 -5.83 14.59 -0.36
C ASN A 534 -4.54 14.80 0.44
N VAL A 535 -4.23 16.07 0.76
CA VAL A 535 -3.00 16.50 1.43
C VAL A 535 -3.33 16.93 2.87
N PRO A 536 -2.84 16.22 3.90
CA PRO A 536 -3.00 16.65 5.29
C PRO A 536 -2.31 17.99 5.55
N ILE A 537 -2.92 18.74 6.46
CA ILE A 537 -2.25 19.85 7.14
C ILE A 537 -1.23 19.24 8.09
N THR A 538 0.05 19.47 7.83
CA THR A 538 1.12 19.02 8.71
C THR A 538 1.30 20.03 9.82
N THR A 539 1.58 19.52 11.01
CA THR A 539 1.82 20.32 12.21
C THR A 539 3.12 19.88 12.84
N VAL A 540 3.85 20.85 13.35
CA VAL A 540 5.06 20.61 14.12
C VAL A 540 4.96 21.39 15.42
N PHE A 541 5.14 20.69 16.53
CA PHE A 541 5.25 21.31 17.84
C PHE A 541 6.73 21.40 18.20
N PHE A 542 7.15 22.59 18.64
CA PHE A 542 8.52 22.78 19.07
C PHE A 542 8.78 22.03 20.38
N GLY A 543 7.75 21.88 21.24
CA GLY A 543 7.77 21.13 22.50
C GLY A 543 6.81 19.95 22.52
N GLU A 544 6.46 19.49 23.73
CA GLU A 544 5.12 18.93 23.95
C GLU A 544 4.08 20.07 23.88
N ASN A 545 2.84 19.85 24.35
CA ASN A 545 1.81 20.89 24.41
C ASN A 545 2.23 22.14 25.24
N ASP A 546 3.33 22.07 25.98
CA ASP A 546 3.92 23.12 26.81
C ASP A 546 4.97 24.02 26.09
N GLY A 547 5.35 23.67 24.85
CA GLY A 547 6.39 24.39 24.09
C GLY A 547 7.77 24.39 24.76
N ARG A 548 8.07 23.42 25.65
CA ARG A 548 9.28 23.40 26.51
C ARG A 548 10.62 23.56 25.80
N TYR A 549 10.71 23.14 24.54
CA TYR A 549 11.95 23.22 23.78
C TYR A 549 12.13 24.56 23.04
N ILE A 550 11.18 25.50 23.08
CA ILE A 550 11.38 26.79 22.38
C ILE A 550 12.59 27.56 22.89
N ARG A 551 12.87 27.48 24.21
CA ARG A 551 14.09 28.03 24.84
C ARG A 551 15.36 27.23 24.55
N GLN A 552 15.21 26.13 23.81
CA GLN A 552 16.30 25.26 23.39
C GLN A 552 16.53 25.35 21.89
N MET A 553 15.72 26.10 21.13
CA MET A 553 15.92 26.27 19.69
C MET A 553 17.23 27.00 19.43
N ASN A 554 18.08 26.45 18.57
CA ASN A 554 19.38 27.00 18.20
C ASN A 554 19.40 27.52 16.75
N SER A 555 18.57 26.95 15.87
CA SER A 555 18.50 27.34 14.47
C SER A 555 17.14 27.02 13.82
N ILE A 556 16.89 27.71 12.71
CA ILE A 556 15.85 27.39 11.75
C ILE A 556 16.51 27.27 10.39
N ASP A 557 16.29 26.13 9.75
CA ASP A 557 16.75 25.85 8.39
C ASP A 557 15.57 25.75 7.44
N THR A 558 15.77 26.23 6.22
CA THR A 558 14.78 26.14 5.16
C THR A 558 15.38 25.40 3.99
N HIS A 559 14.63 24.47 3.40
CA HIS A 559 14.97 23.93 2.10
C HIS A 559 14.23 24.74 1.03
N ILE A 560 14.97 25.01 -0.06
CA ILE A 560 14.50 25.79 -1.19
C ILE A 560 14.66 24.92 -2.42
N TYR A 561 13.54 24.49 -2.98
CA TYR A 561 13.49 23.71 -4.19
C TYR A 561 13.50 24.60 -5.44
N ASP A 562 14.32 24.21 -6.42
CA ASP A 562 14.33 24.79 -7.77
C ASP A 562 14.35 26.33 -7.73
N TRP A 563 15.37 26.87 -7.03
CA TRP A 563 15.69 28.30 -6.85
C TRP A 563 14.98 29.08 -5.74
N CYS A 564 13.64 29.04 -5.64
CA CYS A 564 12.89 29.93 -4.73
C CYS A 564 11.73 29.28 -3.98
N HIS A 565 11.33 28.05 -4.30
CA HIS A 565 10.13 27.46 -3.71
C HIS A 565 10.46 26.85 -2.34
N VAL A 566 9.83 27.36 -1.27
CA VAL A 566 10.06 26.84 0.08
C VAL A 566 9.22 25.58 0.27
N ASP A 567 9.88 24.45 0.52
CA ASP A 567 9.25 23.12 0.63
C ASP A 567 9.47 22.43 1.99
N ARG A 568 10.49 22.83 2.75
CA ARG A 568 10.76 22.30 4.09
C ARG A 568 11.25 23.37 5.06
N LEU A 569 10.83 23.25 6.31
CA LEU A 569 11.43 23.90 7.47
C LEU A 569 11.99 22.82 8.41
N SER A 570 13.22 22.98 8.87
CA SER A 570 13.80 22.21 9.96
C SER A 570 14.07 23.14 11.14
N PHE A 571 13.79 22.64 12.34
CA PHE A 571 14.00 23.32 13.60
C PHE A 571 14.93 22.46 14.43
N GLU A 572 16.13 22.96 14.68
CA GLU A 572 17.12 22.29 15.52
C GLU A 572 17.06 22.85 16.95
N PHE A 573 17.45 22.01 17.89
CA PHE A 573 17.46 22.33 19.31
C PHE A 573 18.82 22.00 19.91
N MET A 574 19.15 22.57 21.07
CA MET A 574 20.42 22.35 21.80
C MET A 574 20.71 20.86 22.07
N ASP A 575 19.68 20.03 22.12
CA ASP A 575 19.80 18.58 22.10
C ASP A 575 19.72 18.10 20.65
N ASP A 576 20.87 17.76 20.06
CA ASP A 576 21.00 17.29 18.68
C ASP A 576 20.17 16.02 18.38
N SER A 577 19.61 15.35 19.39
CA SER A 577 18.68 14.24 19.21
C SER A 577 17.23 14.68 18.89
N ILE A 578 16.94 15.97 19.02
CA ILE A 578 15.62 16.56 18.79
C ILE A 578 15.71 17.38 17.49
N GLU A 579 15.37 16.75 16.36
CA GLU A 579 15.05 17.47 15.12
C GLU A 579 13.53 17.49 14.94
N ARG A 580 13.01 18.61 14.45
CA ARG A 580 11.61 18.77 14.08
C ARG A 580 11.52 19.38 12.69
N CYS A 581 10.67 18.82 11.85
CA CYS A 581 10.51 19.28 10.48
C CYS A 581 9.05 19.57 10.16
N LEU A 582 8.85 20.49 9.22
CA LEU A 582 7.56 20.80 8.61
C LEU A 582 7.75 20.82 7.10
N GLY A 583 6.84 20.20 6.35
CA GLY A 583 6.94 20.09 4.90
C GLY A 583 7.65 18.83 4.43
N ASP A 584 8.14 18.85 3.18
CA ASP A 584 8.78 17.71 2.50
C ASP A 584 7.89 16.46 2.51
N VAL A 585 6.65 16.62 2.03
CA VAL A 585 5.71 15.51 1.90
C VAL A 585 5.44 15.28 0.42
N GLU A 586 6.08 14.29 -0.20
CA GLU A 586 5.65 13.85 -1.52
C GLU A 586 4.47 12.90 -1.34
N TYR A 587 3.28 13.41 -1.66
CA TYR A 587 2.11 12.55 -1.81
C TYR A 587 2.19 11.84 -3.15
N GLU A 588 1.55 10.68 -3.21
CA GLU A 588 1.31 9.89 -4.41
C GLU A 588 0.50 10.70 -5.43
N THR A 589 1.16 11.61 -6.12
CA THR A 589 0.59 12.33 -7.26
C THR A 589 1.29 11.81 -8.50
N GLU A 590 0.52 11.72 -9.57
CA GLU A 590 0.91 11.14 -10.85
C GLU A 590 2.36 11.48 -11.25
N GLN A 591 3.09 10.64 -12.00
CA GLN A 591 4.44 11.02 -12.47
C GLN A 591 4.47 12.37 -13.24
N SER A 592 3.33 12.84 -13.75
CA SER A 592 3.15 14.18 -14.33
C SER A 592 3.06 15.32 -13.32
N ASP A 593 2.86 15.03 -12.04
CA ASP A 593 2.75 15.96 -10.92
C ASP A 593 4.02 16.08 -10.06
N ARG A 594 5.11 15.35 -10.39
CA ARG A 594 6.44 15.73 -9.88
C ARG A 594 6.63 17.21 -10.16
N ALA A 595 6.82 18.02 -9.10
CA ALA A 595 6.94 19.46 -9.22
C ALA A 595 7.94 19.78 -10.34
N PRO A 596 7.49 20.29 -11.50
CA PRO A 596 8.34 20.38 -12.68
C PRO A 596 9.46 21.37 -12.39
N ILE A 597 10.71 21.09 -12.73
CA ILE A 597 11.78 22.07 -12.52
C ILE A 597 11.50 23.31 -13.41
N ARG A 598 11.07 24.42 -12.80
CA ARG A 598 10.78 25.73 -13.41
C ARG A 598 12.05 26.49 -13.71
N PHE A 599 13.08 26.30 -12.91
CA PHE A 599 14.36 26.99 -13.01
C PHE A 599 15.53 25.99 -13.10
N PRO A 600 15.61 25.17 -14.16
CA PRO A 600 16.56 24.05 -14.26
C PRO A 600 18.04 24.45 -14.25
N ASP A 601 18.33 25.72 -14.51
CA ASP A 601 19.67 26.29 -14.40
C ASP A 601 20.05 26.64 -12.95
N HIS A 602 19.11 26.54 -12.01
CA HIS A 602 19.25 26.82 -10.59
C HIS A 602 19.03 25.52 -9.79
N GLY A 603 19.93 25.24 -8.84
CA GLY A 603 19.80 24.07 -7.96
C GLY A 603 18.92 24.35 -6.74
N SER A 604 18.67 23.31 -5.95
CA SER A 604 18.15 23.47 -4.58
C SER A 604 19.18 24.15 -3.70
N SER A 605 18.72 24.92 -2.71
CA SER A 605 19.56 25.60 -1.74
C SER A 605 18.95 25.49 -0.33
N MET A 606 19.70 25.98 0.66
CA MET A 606 19.24 26.05 2.04
C MET A 606 19.38 27.48 2.58
N GLY A 607 18.38 27.94 3.31
CA GLY A 607 18.48 29.12 4.17
C GLY A 607 18.74 28.69 5.61
N HIS A 608 19.46 29.53 6.37
CA HIS A 608 19.81 29.26 7.76
C HIS A 608 19.69 30.53 8.62
N MET A 609 19.11 30.39 9.81
CA MET A 609 18.98 31.44 10.82
C MET A 609 19.36 30.85 12.18
N GLU A 610 20.39 31.38 12.82
CA GLU A 610 20.69 31.10 14.23
C GLU A 610 19.69 31.83 15.14
N ILE A 611 19.24 31.17 16.20
CA ILE A 611 18.38 31.72 17.26
C ILE A 611 18.99 31.38 18.61
N ASP A 612 19.16 32.37 19.49
CA ASP A 612 19.62 32.12 20.86
C ASP A 612 18.42 31.94 21.81
N GLY A 613 17.73 30.80 21.67
CA GLY A 613 16.59 30.46 22.53
C GLY A 613 16.97 30.40 24.02
N GLY A 614 18.22 30.02 24.33
CA GLY A 614 18.74 29.97 25.69
C GLY A 614 18.85 31.35 26.36
N SER A 615 19.11 32.39 25.58
CA SER A 615 19.12 33.78 26.04
C SER A 615 17.77 34.50 25.91
N GLY A 616 16.72 33.81 25.45
CA GLY A 616 15.35 34.34 25.35
C GLY A 616 15.00 34.99 24.01
N GLU A 617 15.77 34.72 22.95
CA GLU A 617 15.28 35.02 21.60
C GLU A 617 14.14 34.08 21.24
N GLU A 618 13.04 34.65 20.75
CA GLU A 618 11.85 33.90 20.36
C GLU A 618 11.29 34.46 19.05
N ILE A 619 10.67 33.58 18.25
CA ILE A 619 9.96 33.97 17.04
C ILE A 619 8.78 34.87 17.44
N GLU A 620 8.68 36.05 16.83
CA GLU A 620 7.56 36.98 17.05
C GLU A 620 6.57 36.94 15.87
N SER A 621 7.09 36.89 14.64
CA SER A 621 6.29 36.86 13.43
C SER A 621 7.09 36.32 12.24
N PHE A 622 6.40 35.98 11.15
CA PHE A 622 7.03 35.73 9.86
C PHE A 622 6.33 36.54 8.77
N GLU A 623 7.03 36.75 7.65
CA GLU A 623 6.46 37.32 6.44
C GLU A 623 6.74 36.39 5.25
N VAL A 624 5.78 36.30 4.33
CA VAL A 624 5.91 35.48 3.10
C VAL A 624 5.60 36.26 1.83
N GLN A 625 6.18 35.84 0.71
CA GLN A 625 5.79 36.24 -0.64
C GLN A 625 5.14 35.05 -1.36
N PHE A 626 4.14 35.33 -2.20
CA PHE A 626 3.43 34.34 -3.01
C PHE A 626 3.59 34.56 -4.50
N ASP A 627 3.94 33.51 -5.24
CA ASP A 627 3.68 33.42 -6.68
C ASP A 627 2.66 32.31 -6.94
N LYS A 628 1.55 32.66 -7.58
CA LYS A 628 0.48 31.72 -7.97
C LYS A 628 -0.02 30.80 -6.84
N GLY A 629 0.02 31.27 -5.60
CA GLY A 629 -0.45 30.52 -4.42
C GLY A 629 0.61 29.68 -3.72
N ILE A 630 1.87 29.70 -4.19
CA ILE A 630 3.01 29.00 -3.59
C ILE A 630 3.89 30.01 -2.84
N ILE A 631 4.41 29.62 -1.67
CA ILE A 631 5.35 30.41 -0.89
C ILE A 631 6.75 30.34 -1.54
N ILE A 632 7.25 31.49 -1.96
CA ILE A 632 8.55 31.65 -2.64
C ILE A 632 9.52 32.57 -1.91
N GLY A 633 9.03 33.26 -0.89
CA GLY A 633 9.82 34.13 -0.03
C GLY A 633 9.42 33.90 1.42
N LEU A 634 10.38 33.79 2.31
CA LEU A 634 10.16 33.57 3.74
C LEU A 634 11.21 34.30 4.56
N LYS A 635 10.76 35.08 5.54
CA LYS A 635 11.62 35.70 6.55
C LYS A 635 10.95 35.68 7.91
N PHE A 636 11.74 35.52 8.96
CA PHE A 636 11.27 35.51 10.33
C PHE A 636 11.76 36.76 11.06
N THR A 637 10.91 37.28 11.95
CA THR A 637 11.23 38.38 12.86
C THR A 637 11.18 37.86 14.29
N LEU A 638 12.25 38.10 15.03
CA LEU A 638 12.38 37.76 16.44
C LEU A 638 11.93 38.91 17.34
N ASN A 639 11.62 38.60 18.60
CA ASN A 639 11.29 39.58 19.66
C ASN A 639 12.39 40.63 19.91
N THR A 640 13.62 40.40 19.44
CA THR A 640 14.74 41.35 19.45
C THR A 640 14.69 42.39 18.32
N ASN A 641 13.65 42.37 17.48
CA ASN A 641 13.54 43.09 16.20
C ASN A 641 14.57 42.67 15.14
N ARG A 642 15.30 41.57 15.36
CA ARG A 642 16.13 40.94 14.32
C ARG A 642 15.22 40.26 13.30
N THR A 643 15.47 40.50 12.02
CA THR A 643 14.73 39.87 10.93
C THR A 643 15.74 39.27 9.96
N GLU A 644 15.65 37.98 9.67
CA GLU A 644 16.50 37.32 8.67
C GLU A 644 15.65 36.75 7.54
N LEU A 645 16.15 36.94 6.32
CA LEU A 645 15.61 36.31 5.11
C LEU A 645 16.12 34.87 5.04
N LEU A 646 15.19 33.93 4.96
CA LEU A 646 15.45 32.50 4.89
C LEU A 646 15.12 31.90 3.52
N SER A 647 14.69 32.72 2.56
CA SER A 647 14.59 32.36 1.15
C SER A 647 15.77 32.95 0.36
N ASN A 648 15.79 32.77 -0.96
CA ASN A 648 16.88 33.25 -1.79
C ASN A 648 17.02 34.80 -1.73
N HIS A 649 18.26 35.30 -1.60
CA HIS A 649 18.55 36.74 -1.54
C HIS A 649 18.41 37.44 -2.88
N ASP A 650 18.67 36.71 -3.96
CA ASP A 650 18.32 37.14 -5.30
C ASP A 650 16.80 36.98 -5.39
N ASP A 651 16.03 38.02 -5.03
CA ASP A 651 14.57 38.02 -5.18
C ASP A 651 14.23 38.31 -6.66
N PRO A 652 13.86 37.30 -7.48
CA PRO A 652 13.51 37.54 -8.86
C PRO A 652 12.14 38.20 -9.03
N PHE A 653 11.34 38.34 -7.95
CA PHE A 653 9.96 38.77 -8.03
C PHE A 653 9.67 39.96 -7.12
N ASP A 654 9.34 41.12 -7.71
CA ASP A 654 8.85 42.29 -6.97
C ASP A 654 7.41 42.06 -6.46
N LEU A 655 7.28 41.21 -5.43
CA LEU A 655 6.02 40.76 -4.85
C LEU A 655 5.85 41.27 -3.41
N PRO A 656 4.61 41.57 -2.99
CA PRO A 656 4.35 42.07 -1.65
C PRO A 656 4.56 41.02 -0.58
N TRP A 657 5.14 41.45 0.55
CA TRP A 657 5.26 40.64 1.76
C TRP A 657 3.95 40.63 2.54
N THR A 658 3.53 39.45 2.98
CA THR A 658 2.36 39.25 3.84
C THR A 658 2.83 38.81 5.22
N LYS A 659 2.58 39.63 6.24
CA LYS A 659 2.97 39.36 7.63
C LYS A 659 1.93 38.51 8.35
N VAL A 660 2.41 37.52 9.09
CA VAL A 660 1.60 36.70 10.02
C VAL A 660 2.10 36.91 11.43
N THR A 661 1.17 37.22 12.33
CA THR A 661 1.40 37.40 13.77
C THR A 661 0.47 36.46 14.53
N PRO A 662 0.98 35.74 15.55
CA PRO A 662 0.14 34.88 16.38
C PRO A 662 -0.91 35.71 17.14
N ARG A 663 -2.11 35.17 17.31
CA ARG A 663 -3.12 35.72 18.24
C ARG A 663 -2.86 35.31 19.68
N GLY A 664 -2.30 34.13 19.89
CA GLY A 664 -1.88 33.66 21.21
C GLY A 664 -0.65 34.42 21.71
N LYS A 665 -0.46 34.41 23.03
CA LYS A 665 0.69 35.05 23.70
C LYS A 665 2.02 34.33 23.43
N ARG A 666 1.98 33.01 23.22
CA ARG A 666 3.17 32.16 23.05
C ARG A 666 3.02 31.26 21.83
N ILE A 667 4.00 31.27 20.95
CA ILE A 667 4.12 30.33 19.82
C ILE A 667 4.67 29.01 20.37
N ILE A 668 4.01 27.91 20.04
CA ILE A 668 4.41 26.56 20.48
C ILE A 668 4.67 25.61 19.30
N GLY A 669 4.38 26.06 18.08
CA GLY A 669 4.56 25.27 16.88
C GLY A 669 4.15 26.02 15.62
N MET A 670 4.19 25.31 14.50
CA MET A 670 3.78 25.80 13.18
C MET A 670 2.98 24.73 12.45
N PHE A 671 2.19 25.15 11.47
CA PHE A 671 1.49 24.25 10.57
C PHE A 671 1.70 24.66 9.12
N SER A 672 1.60 23.69 8.21
CA SER A 672 1.64 23.94 6.78
C SER A 672 0.50 23.22 6.06
N GLN A 673 0.03 23.83 4.98
CA GLN A 673 -0.95 23.23 4.08
C GLN A 673 -0.38 23.25 2.66
N GLY A 674 -0.34 22.09 2.02
CA GLY A 674 -0.07 21.96 0.59
C GLY A 674 -1.33 22.20 -0.26
N THR A 675 -1.25 21.94 -1.56
CA THR A 675 -2.42 21.80 -2.45
C THR A 675 -2.32 20.56 -3.32
N GLU A 676 -3.46 20.14 -3.85
CA GLU A 676 -3.62 18.90 -4.64
C GLU A 676 -2.96 18.93 -6.03
N THR A 677 -2.36 20.04 -6.48
CA THR A 677 -1.88 20.17 -7.87
C THR A 677 -0.39 20.44 -7.95
N GLY A 678 0.35 19.59 -8.69
CA GLY A 678 1.76 19.76 -9.05
C GLY A 678 2.64 20.20 -7.89
N TRP A 679 3.14 21.43 -7.95
CA TRP A 679 3.97 22.08 -6.92
C TRP A 679 3.40 22.02 -5.51
N GLY A 680 2.07 22.00 -5.34
CA GLY A 680 1.45 22.16 -4.05
C GLY A 680 1.53 20.98 -3.12
N ALA A 681 1.77 19.78 -3.63
CA ALA A 681 2.05 18.63 -2.77
C ALA A 681 3.42 18.82 -2.09
N LYS A 682 4.41 19.31 -2.85
CA LYS A 682 5.80 19.46 -2.41
C LYS A 682 6.10 20.77 -1.67
N THR A 683 5.39 21.86 -1.99
CA THR A 683 5.71 23.22 -1.50
C THR A 683 4.61 23.79 -0.61
N PHE A 684 4.96 24.76 0.23
CA PHE A 684 3.98 25.40 1.09
C PHE A 684 3.02 26.31 0.31
N HIS A 685 1.72 26.05 0.44
CA HIS A 685 0.66 26.96 -0.02
C HIS A 685 0.07 27.80 1.11
N ASN A 686 0.10 27.25 2.32
CA ASN A 686 -0.20 27.97 3.53
C ASN A 686 0.84 27.61 4.59
N LEU A 687 1.19 28.59 5.40
CA LEU A 687 2.05 28.43 6.57
C LEU A 687 1.40 29.21 7.70
N GLY A 688 1.53 28.75 8.93
CA GLY A 688 0.95 29.45 10.07
C GLY A 688 1.54 29.06 11.40
N PHE A 689 1.21 29.86 12.41
CA PHE A 689 1.58 29.58 13.79
C PHE A 689 0.52 28.77 14.51
N ILE A 690 1.01 27.96 15.44
CA ILE A 690 0.22 27.36 16.51
C ILE A 690 0.61 28.08 17.80
N SER A 691 -0.36 28.72 18.46
CA SER A 691 -0.11 29.52 19.67
C SER A 691 -1.15 29.31 20.78
N THR A 692 -0.79 29.65 22.01
CA THR A 692 -1.65 29.53 23.21
C THR A 692 -1.67 30.82 24.03
N ASN A 693 -2.73 31.00 24.83
CA ASN A 693 -2.86 32.10 25.79
C ASN A 693 -2.38 31.75 27.20
N GLU A 694 -2.12 30.47 27.48
CA GLU A 694 -1.68 30.05 28.80
C GLU A 694 -0.23 30.49 29.05
N GLU A 695 -0.04 31.40 30.00
CA GLU A 695 1.23 31.52 30.72
C GLU A 695 1.27 30.35 31.70
N GLN A 696 1.79 29.21 31.28
CA GLN A 696 2.01 28.10 32.20
C GLN A 696 3.23 28.43 33.06
N GLU A 697 3.00 28.56 34.38
CA GLU A 697 3.99 28.90 35.43
C GLU A 697 5.21 27.97 35.47
#